data_AF-A0A810N607-F1
#
_entry.id   AF-A0A810N607-F1
#
_cell.length_a   1.000
_cell.length_b   1.000
_cell.length_c   1.000
_cell.angle_alpha   90.00
_cell.angle_beta   90.00
_cell.angle_gamma   90.00
#
_symmetry.space_group_name_H-M   'P 1'
#
loop_
_entity.id
_entity.type
_entity.pdbx_description
1 polymer ?
#
loop_
_entity_poly.entity_id
_entity_poly.type
_entity_poly.pdbx_seq_one_letter_code
_entity_poly.pdbx_strand_id
1 'polypeptide(L)'
;MVTRLPDPVLRAPGPARDVDLAGLAADLRAEVDGEIRFDAGSRAAYSTDASNYRQVPLGLVVPRTVEAAVAAVAVCRRHGAPLVSRGGGTGLAGQSTNKAVMLDWSKYCHRLLEVDTDARTCLVEPGIVLDRLNAQLRSTGLEYGPRPATHDHCTIGGMIGNNSCGSTAQRTGKVVDNVVELEVLLYDGTRMWVGATGDEDYDRIQRGGGRPAEIYRRLRALRDEYGADIRSRYPHIPRRVSGYNLDSLLPEKDFHVAQALVGSESTLVTVLRARLKLVPVVKANAIVFLSYPDIATAADDVPRVLEHAPVALEGIDDKLVDLERRKHLHPRALHDLPEGGAWLMVQLGGDTPREARTAADRLIAAVRRDGGPRVHEFADPADEKRMWAVRESALGATARMPDSDHTWPGWEDSAVAPDRLGAYLRDFQRLLAEYGYQQASLYGHFGQGCLHTSIPFRLRTADGVRQFRSFIERAADLVASHGGSFSGEHGDGQARGELLPRMYGERLTRAFGQFKAIFDPDDRMNPGKVLPPYPLDSNLRLGVDYDHGGVETTFAYPDDDGSFGNAVLRCVGVGKCRHHEGGVMCPSYMVTREEEHSTRGRARLLFEMLDGTARGGPIGDGWRSTAVRDALDLCLACKGCRADCPVNVDMATYKAEFLSHHYAGRLRPRSHYSMGWLPVVAAAAGLAPGRSTPPPAHPDCAGSSSGPAESTRAATSRSSPPSRSSTGSPVGPRTGTAPAATCCCGRTPSPTTSTPASAGRPSRCWRPPAGGSGCRTGRCAAA
;
A
#
# COMPACT_ATOMS: atom_id res chain seq x y z
N MET A 1 -38.22 2.53 -24.67
CA MET A 1 -37.79 3.92 -24.44
C MET A 1 -36.27 3.89 -24.32
N VAL A 2 -35.51 4.68 -25.08
CA VAL A 2 -34.04 4.63 -25.02
C VAL A 2 -33.57 5.38 -23.77
N THR A 3 -32.80 4.71 -22.91
CA THR A 3 -32.21 5.34 -21.72
C THR A 3 -31.03 6.20 -22.17
N ARG A 4 -31.23 7.52 -22.26
CA ARG A 4 -30.14 8.47 -22.54
C ARG A 4 -29.13 8.43 -21.39
N LEU A 5 -27.86 8.19 -21.69
CA LEU A 5 -26.77 8.34 -20.73
C LEU A 5 -26.61 9.81 -20.31
N PRO A 6 -26.19 10.08 -19.06
CA PRO A 6 -25.85 11.44 -18.64
C PRO A 6 -24.70 12.01 -19.49
N ASP A 7 -24.60 13.33 -19.55
CA ASP A 7 -23.41 13.98 -20.07
C ASP A 7 -22.23 13.78 -19.08
N PRO A 8 -21.00 13.60 -19.56
CA PRO A 8 -19.88 13.11 -18.76
C PRO A 8 -19.27 14.21 -17.87
N VAL A 9 -18.92 13.86 -16.64
CA VAL A 9 -18.11 14.72 -15.76
C VAL A 9 -16.66 14.68 -16.23
N LEU A 10 -16.28 15.60 -17.13
CA LEU A 10 -14.91 15.73 -17.69
C LEU A 10 -14.21 17.05 -17.33
N ARG A 11 -14.94 18.03 -16.78
CA ARG A 11 -14.37 19.34 -16.45
C ARG A 11 -13.67 19.28 -15.10
N ALA A 12 -12.37 19.59 -15.07
CA ALA A 12 -11.58 19.64 -13.83
C ALA A 12 -12.26 20.53 -12.75
N PRO A 13 -12.15 20.18 -11.46
CA PRO A 13 -12.95 20.79 -10.42
C PRO A 13 -12.65 22.29 -10.25
N GLY A 14 -13.71 23.07 -10.05
CA GLY A 14 -13.55 24.42 -9.52
C GLY A 14 -13.01 24.37 -8.08
N PRO A 15 -12.15 25.31 -7.65
CA PRO A 15 -11.71 25.37 -6.27
C PRO A 15 -12.91 25.63 -5.35
N ALA A 16 -13.06 24.86 -4.27
CA ALA A 16 -14.11 25.03 -3.26
C ALA A 16 -13.90 26.33 -2.45
N ARG A 17 -14.31 27.47 -3.02
CA ARG A 17 -14.11 28.81 -2.45
C ARG A 17 -15.28 29.30 -1.59
N ASP A 18 -16.45 28.68 -1.74
CA ASP A 18 -17.73 29.23 -1.28
C ASP A 18 -18.41 28.38 -0.18
N VAL A 19 -17.66 27.49 0.48
CA VAL A 19 -18.16 26.66 1.60
C VAL A 19 -18.00 27.40 2.91
N ASP A 20 -19.10 27.61 3.65
CA ASP A 20 -19.05 28.11 5.02
C ASP A 20 -18.46 27.04 5.96
N LEU A 21 -17.16 27.12 6.22
CA LEU A 21 -16.46 26.22 7.12
C LEU A 21 -16.87 26.39 8.60
N ALA A 22 -17.46 27.52 9.00
CA ALA A 22 -17.91 27.74 10.36
C ALA A 22 -19.26 27.06 10.59
N GLY A 23 -20.25 27.29 9.72
CA GLY A 23 -21.54 26.60 9.72
C GLY A 23 -21.39 25.08 9.54
N LEU A 24 -20.61 24.64 8.55
CA LEU A 24 -20.31 23.22 8.34
C LEU A 24 -19.72 22.55 9.58
N ALA A 25 -18.76 23.19 10.25
CA ALA A 25 -18.15 22.65 11.46
C ALA A 25 -19.05 22.76 12.70
N ALA A 26 -20.09 23.60 12.69
CA ALA A 26 -21.11 23.65 13.73
C ALA A 26 -22.12 22.50 13.55
N ASP A 27 -22.71 22.38 12.37
CA ASP A 27 -23.65 21.30 12.01
C ASP A 27 -23.06 19.91 12.23
N LEU A 28 -21.82 19.68 11.77
CA LEU A 28 -21.13 18.40 11.97
C LEU A 28 -20.96 18.07 13.47
N ARG A 29 -20.71 19.06 14.34
CA ARG A 29 -20.62 18.85 15.79
C ARG A 29 -21.98 18.64 16.48
N ALA A 30 -23.06 19.10 15.86
CA ALA A 30 -24.41 18.95 16.40
C ALA A 30 -25.06 17.61 15.99
N GLU A 31 -24.76 17.09 14.80
CA GLU A 31 -25.48 15.96 14.19
C GLU A 31 -24.68 14.65 14.06
N VAL A 32 -23.35 14.67 14.18
CA VAL A 32 -22.51 13.48 13.91
C VAL A 32 -21.90 12.92 15.19
N ASP A 33 -22.19 11.66 15.50
CA ASP A 33 -21.45 10.88 16.51
C ASP A 33 -20.04 10.51 16.00
N GLY A 34 -19.14 11.47 16.11
CA GLY A 34 -17.76 11.37 15.65
C GLY A 34 -16.89 12.49 16.21
N GLU A 35 -15.60 12.44 15.93
CA GLU A 35 -14.68 13.52 16.29
C GLU A 35 -14.55 14.49 15.12
N ILE A 36 -14.96 15.74 15.33
CA ILE A 36 -15.12 16.77 14.29
C ILE A 36 -14.00 17.80 14.42
N ARG A 37 -12.99 17.67 13.55
CA ARG A 37 -11.70 18.35 13.71
C ARG A 37 -11.42 19.30 12.55
N PHE A 38 -11.51 20.59 12.83
CA PHE A 38 -11.26 21.69 11.89
C PHE A 38 -10.07 22.56 12.32
N ASP A 39 -9.38 22.16 13.38
CA ASP A 39 -8.20 22.81 13.91
C ASP A 39 -6.98 22.67 12.98
N ALA A 40 -5.96 23.49 13.23
CA ALA A 40 -4.74 23.51 12.45
C ALA A 40 -3.93 22.20 12.52
N GLY A 41 -3.89 21.54 13.69
CA GLY A 41 -3.09 20.34 13.91
C GLY A 41 -3.62 19.13 13.13
N SER A 42 -4.90 18.85 13.28
CA SER A 42 -5.59 17.78 12.55
C SER A 42 -5.53 17.98 11.05
N ARG A 43 -5.71 19.21 10.56
CA ARG A 43 -5.65 19.53 9.12
C ARG A 43 -4.22 19.43 8.57
N ALA A 44 -3.21 19.77 9.36
CA ALA A 44 -1.79 19.59 9.01
C ALA A 44 -1.38 18.12 8.97
N ALA A 45 -1.78 17.31 9.97
CA ALA A 45 -1.40 15.90 10.06
C ALA A 45 -1.95 15.03 8.89
N TYR A 46 -2.97 15.51 8.17
CA TYR A 46 -3.62 14.81 7.06
C TYR A 46 -3.45 15.48 5.68
N SER A 47 -2.62 16.53 5.57
CA SER A 47 -2.43 17.30 4.32
C SER A 47 -1.77 16.52 3.17
N THR A 48 -1.11 15.39 3.48
CA THR A 48 -0.40 14.51 2.53
C THR A 48 -0.75 13.03 2.80
N ASP A 49 -0.43 12.15 1.86
CA ASP A 49 -0.44 10.69 2.04
C ASP A 49 1.00 10.14 1.97
N ALA A 50 1.32 9.26 1.02
CA ALA A 50 2.70 8.88 0.69
C ALA A 50 3.16 9.43 -0.68
N SER A 51 2.27 10.11 -1.40
CA SER A 51 2.55 10.68 -2.73
C SER A 51 3.34 11.99 -2.69
N ASN A 52 3.63 12.51 -3.89
CA ASN A 52 4.19 13.84 -4.09
C ASN A 52 3.20 14.99 -3.84
N TYR A 53 1.92 14.74 -3.56
CA TYR A 53 0.87 15.76 -3.52
C TYR A 53 0.56 16.26 -2.10
N ARG A 54 0.20 17.54 -2.00
CA ARG A 54 -0.26 18.20 -0.77
C ARG A 54 -1.56 18.94 -1.01
N GLN A 55 -2.60 18.56 -0.27
CA GLN A 55 -3.88 19.25 -0.21
C GLN A 55 -4.39 19.23 1.23
N VAL A 56 -4.35 20.39 1.89
CA VAL A 56 -4.86 20.57 3.25
C VAL A 56 -6.40 20.42 3.22
N PRO A 57 -6.99 19.49 4.00
CA PRO A 57 -8.44 19.28 4.02
C PRO A 57 -9.21 20.49 4.58
N LEU A 58 -10.51 20.55 4.31
CA LEU A 58 -11.42 21.54 4.87
C LEU A 58 -11.59 21.31 6.39
N GLY A 59 -11.79 20.05 6.74
CA GLY A 59 -11.89 19.53 8.10
C GLY A 59 -11.98 18.00 8.07
N LEU A 60 -12.01 17.37 9.23
CA LEU A 60 -12.02 15.92 9.39
C LEU A 60 -13.22 15.47 10.23
N VAL A 61 -13.72 14.30 9.91
CA VAL A 61 -14.72 13.56 10.68
C VAL A 61 -14.16 12.17 10.95
N VAL A 62 -14.05 11.80 12.22
CA VAL A 62 -13.70 10.43 12.65
C VAL A 62 -14.97 9.79 13.21
N PRO A 63 -15.83 9.17 12.38
CA PRO A 63 -17.13 8.67 12.81
C PRO A 63 -16.97 7.46 13.74
N ARG A 64 -17.77 7.39 14.82
CA ARG A 64 -17.77 6.23 15.73
C ARG A 64 -18.50 5.03 15.15
N THR A 65 -19.44 5.28 14.25
CA THR A 65 -20.28 4.26 13.61
C THR A 65 -20.44 4.54 12.12
N VAL A 66 -20.77 3.51 11.35
CA VAL A 66 -21.16 3.65 9.93
C VAL A 66 -22.30 4.66 9.76
N GLU A 67 -23.26 4.67 10.68
CA GLU A 67 -24.45 5.53 10.62
C GLU A 67 -24.10 7.01 10.89
N ALA A 68 -23.11 7.29 11.73
CA ALA A 68 -22.55 8.63 11.90
C ALA A 68 -21.84 9.13 10.62
N ALA A 69 -21.20 8.24 9.85
CA ALA A 69 -20.65 8.61 8.55
C ALA A 69 -21.76 8.95 7.53
N VAL A 70 -22.91 8.25 7.56
CA VAL A 70 -24.10 8.61 6.75
C VAL A 70 -24.58 10.02 7.10
N ALA A 71 -24.68 10.35 8.39
CA ALA A 71 -25.02 11.70 8.86
C ALA A 71 -24.00 12.74 8.38
N ALA A 72 -22.69 12.46 8.46
CA ALA A 72 -21.65 13.36 7.99
C ALA A 72 -21.75 13.67 6.49
N VAL A 73 -22.03 12.67 5.65
CA VAL A 73 -22.30 12.88 4.21
C VAL A 73 -23.54 13.75 4.02
N ALA A 74 -24.61 13.52 4.77
CA ALA A 74 -25.84 14.31 4.68
C ALA A 74 -25.62 15.79 5.06
N VAL A 75 -24.80 16.07 6.09
CA VAL A 75 -24.40 17.44 6.46
C VAL A 75 -23.53 18.07 5.37
N CYS A 76 -22.48 17.39 4.90
CA CYS A 76 -21.63 17.87 3.81
C CYS A 76 -22.44 18.24 2.56
N ARG A 77 -23.43 17.41 2.20
CA ARG A 77 -24.37 17.67 1.09
C ARG A 77 -25.18 18.95 1.28
N ARG A 78 -25.66 19.27 2.49
CA ARG A 78 -26.38 20.54 2.75
C ARG A 78 -25.50 21.77 2.53
N HIS A 79 -24.23 21.68 2.88
CA HIS A 79 -23.23 22.75 2.73
C HIS A 79 -22.53 22.76 1.36
N GLY A 80 -22.90 21.85 0.44
CA GLY A 80 -22.22 21.67 -0.85
C GLY A 80 -20.75 21.25 -0.73
N ALA A 81 -20.31 20.84 0.46
CA ALA A 81 -18.91 20.54 0.75
C ALA A 81 -18.50 19.22 0.11
N PRO A 82 -17.41 19.17 -0.70
CA PRO A 82 -16.89 17.92 -1.23
C PRO A 82 -16.29 17.07 -0.11
N LEU A 83 -16.26 15.75 -0.29
CA LEU A 83 -15.79 14.78 0.70
C LEU A 83 -14.86 13.72 0.12
N VAL A 84 -14.03 13.12 0.98
CA VAL A 84 -13.16 11.98 0.64
C VAL A 84 -13.12 10.98 1.80
N SER A 85 -13.32 9.69 1.52
CA SER A 85 -13.09 8.62 2.48
C SER A 85 -11.61 8.24 2.53
N ARG A 86 -11.04 8.19 3.74
CA ARG A 86 -9.63 7.83 3.98
C ARG A 86 -9.51 6.68 4.98
N GLY A 87 -8.61 5.77 4.66
CA GLY A 87 -8.15 4.69 5.53
C GLY A 87 -6.80 5.01 6.16
N GLY A 88 -5.86 4.04 6.13
CA GLY A 88 -4.49 4.25 6.63
C GLY A 88 -3.69 5.40 5.96
N GLY A 89 -4.16 5.96 4.85
CA GLY A 89 -3.53 7.11 4.17
C GLY A 89 -2.14 6.79 3.63
N THR A 90 -1.98 5.59 3.08
CA THR A 90 -0.71 5.00 2.59
C THR A 90 -0.55 5.08 1.06
N GLY A 91 -1.51 5.69 0.35
CA GLY A 91 -1.52 5.79 -1.11
C GLY A 91 -0.38 6.65 -1.67
N LEU A 92 0.18 6.21 -2.81
CA LEU A 92 1.33 6.82 -3.49
C LEU A 92 0.94 7.70 -4.68
N ALA A 93 -0.32 7.65 -5.14
CA ALA A 93 -0.81 8.37 -6.31
C ALA A 93 -1.51 9.71 -5.97
N GLY A 94 -1.63 10.06 -4.69
CA GLY A 94 -2.29 11.27 -4.20
C GLY A 94 -3.80 11.16 -4.10
N GLN A 95 -4.33 9.93 -4.17
CA GLN A 95 -5.77 9.65 -4.12
C GLN A 95 -6.41 9.96 -2.77
N SER A 96 -5.65 9.96 -1.67
CA SER A 96 -6.20 10.08 -0.32
C SER A 96 -5.98 11.46 0.30
N THR A 97 -5.62 12.45 -0.53
CA THR A 97 -5.42 13.85 -0.16
C THR A 97 -6.30 14.75 -1.01
N ASN A 98 -7.06 15.65 -0.38
CA ASN A 98 -7.92 16.57 -1.11
C ASN A 98 -8.33 17.79 -0.26
N LYS A 99 -8.74 18.88 -0.91
CA LYS A 99 -9.36 20.06 -0.28
C LYS A 99 -10.85 19.81 -0.02
N ALA A 100 -11.13 18.77 0.76
CA ALA A 100 -12.45 18.21 1.03
C ALA A 100 -12.65 17.96 2.54
N VAL A 101 -13.86 17.59 2.96
CA VAL A 101 -14.10 17.01 4.29
C VAL A 101 -13.63 15.56 4.26
N MET A 102 -12.76 15.18 5.20
CA MET A 102 -12.11 13.88 5.20
C MET A 102 -12.74 12.95 6.24
N LEU A 103 -13.27 11.81 5.78
CA LEU A 103 -13.84 10.77 6.66
C LEU A 103 -12.75 9.74 6.98
N ASP A 104 -12.22 9.73 8.21
CA ASP A 104 -11.22 8.74 8.65
C ASP A 104 -11.90 7.53 9.29
N TRP A 105 -11.91 6.42 8.56
CA TRP A 105 -12.55 5.17 8.98
C TRP A 105 -11.71 4.35 9.99
N SER A 106 -10.41 4.65 10.11
CA SER A 106 -9.42 3.74 10.73
C SER A 106 -9.48 3.65 12.26
N LYS A 107 -10.06 4.63 12.96
CA LYS A 107 -10.04 4.68 14.43
C LYS A 107 -11.09 3.78 15.09
N TYR A 108 -12.30 3.70 14.52
CA TYR A 108 -13.48 3.10 15.15
C TYR A 108 -14.25 2.09 14.28
N CYS A 109 -14.52 2.41 13.01
CA CYS A 109 -15.34 1.60 12.10
C CYS A 109 -14.52 0.44 11.48
N HIS A 110 -14.01 -0.45 12.34
CA HIS A 110 -12.98 -1.43 12.01
C HIS A 110 -13.34 -2.87 12.39
N ARG A 111 -14.63 -3.21 12.52
CA ARG A 111 -15.09 -4.53 12.99
C ARG A 111 -15.20 -5.56 11.87
N LEU A 112 -14.94 -6.81 12.23
CA LEU A 112 -15.44 -8.00 11.56
C LEU A 112 -16.86 -8.24 12.09
N LEU A 113 -17.84 -8.38 11.19
CA LEU A 113 -19.27 -8.42 11.52
C LEU A 113 -19.85 -9.84 11.36
N GLU A 114 -19.48 -10.54 10.28
CA GLU A 114 -19.94 -11.89 9.95
C GLU A 114 -18.78 -12.73 9.40
N VAL A 115 -18.81 -14.04 9.63
CA VAL A 115 -17.94 -15.03 8.97
C VAL A 115 -18.78 -16.24 8.62
N ASP A 116 -18.72 -16.66 7.37
CA ASP A 116 -19.28 -17.92 6.87
C ASP A 116 -18.11 -18.79 6.36
N THR A 117 -17.86 -19.92 7.00
CA THR A 117 -16.77 -20.85 6.65
C THR A 117 -17.08 -21.71 5.44
N ASP A 118 -18.35 -21.88 5.11
CA ASP A 118 -18.85 -22.88 4.17
C ASP A 118 -19.02 -22.22 2.80
N ALA A 119 -19.62 -21.03 2.76
CA ALA A 119 -19.56 -20.10 1.63
C ALA A 119 -18.18 -19.44 1.49
N ARG A 120 -17.32 -19.52 2.51
CA ARG A 120 -16.01 -18.85 2.62
C ARG A 120 -16.11 -17.35 2.37
N THR A 121 -16.93 -16.66 3.16
CA THR A 121 -17.05 -15.20 3.11
C THR A 121 -16.94 -14.56 4.49
N CYS A 122 -16.68 -13.26 4.52
CA CYS A 122 -16.86 -12.45 5.72
C CYS A 122 -17.47 -11.09 5.39
N LEU A 123 -18.10 -10.45 6.38
CA LEU A 123 -18.58 -9.08 6.30
C LEU A 123 -17.76 -8.18 7.22
N VAL A 124 -17.27 -7.05 6.70
CA VAL A 124 -16.40 -6.12 7.45
C VAL A 124 -16.78 -4.66 7.29
N GLU A 125 -16.41 -3.85 8.30
CA GLU A 125 -16.38 -2.39 8.23
C GLU A 125 -15.06 -1.92 7.56
N PRO A 126 -15.07 -0.83 6.77
CA PRO A 126 -13.97 -0.45 5.87
C PRO A 126 -12.66 -0.07 6.60
N GLY A 127 -12.73 0.31 7.88
CA GLY A 127 -11.56 0.69 8.68
C GLY A 127 -10.74 -0.50 9.20
N ILE A 128 -11.16 -1.75 9.00
CA ILE A 128 -10.40 -2.91 9.50
C ILE A 128 -9.06 -3.05 8.76
N VAL A 129 -7.98 -3.21 9.52
CA VAL A 129 -6.64 -3.46 8.99
C VAL A 129 -6.52 -4.92 8.52
N LEU A 130 -5.85 -5.17 7.39
CA LEU A 130 -5.76 -6.50 6.79
C LEU A 130 -5.25 -7.58 7.76
N ASP A 131 -4.13 -7.34 8.44
CA ASP A 131 -3.63 -8.32 9.42
C ASP A 131 -4.52 -8.42 10.67
N ARG A 132 -5.33 -7.41 11.00
CA ARG A 132 -6.34 -7.51 12.08
C ARG A 132 -7.55 -8.34 11.66
N LEU A 133 -7.97 -8.28 10.40
CA LEU A 133 -8.95 -9.22 9.83
C LEU A 133 -8.40 -10.64 9.85
N ASN A 134 -7.22 -10.85 9.25
CA ASN A 134 -6.60 -12.17 9.16
C ASN A 134 -6.21 -12.76 10.52
N ALA A 135 -5.92 -11.93 11.54
CA ALA A 135 -5.73 -12.40 12.92
C ALA A 135 -7.01 -12.98 13.54
N GLN A 136 -8.19 -12.42 13.24
CA GLN A 136 -9.48 -12.93 13.71
C GLN A 136 -9.93 -14.18 12.94
N LEU A 137 -9.56 -14.32 11.67
CA LEU A 137 -9.91 -15.49 10.85
C LEU A 137 -9.08 -16.75 11.15
N ARG A 138 -7.93 -16.65 11.83
CA ARG A 138 -6.94 -17.74 12.02
C ARG A 138 -7.52 -19.09 12.44
N SER A 139 -8.55 -19.10 13.29
CA SER A 139 -9.18 -20.33 13.80
C SER A 139 -10.00 -21.09 12.75
N THR A 140 -10.34 -20.47 11.61
CA THR A 140 -11.10 -21.11 10.52
C THR A 140 -10.23 -21.81 9.49
N GLY A 141 -8.91 -21.56 9.49
CA GLY A 141 -8.01 -21.99 8.41
C GLY A 141 -8.13 -21.18 7.11
N LEU A 142 -8.93 -20.11 7.12
CA LEU A 142 -9.10 -19.16 6.02
C LEU A 142 -8.40 -17.82 6.29
N GLU A 143 -8.09 -17.09 5.22
CA GLU A 143 -7.59 -15.71 5.24
C GLU A 143 -8.25 -14.90 4.10
N TYR A 144 -8.25 -13.57 4.23
CA TYR A 144 -8.48 -12.66 3.10
C TYR A 144 -7.15 -12.30 2.43
N GLY A 145 -7.17 -12.23 1.11
CA GLY A 145 -6.10 -11.70 0.27
C GLY A 145 -6.64 -10.74 -0.80
N PRO A 146 -5.76 -10.02 -1.52
CA PRO A 146 -4.30 -10.13 -1.49
C PRO A 146 -3.63 -9.33 -0.36
N ARG A 147 -2.29 -9.39 -0.26
CA ARG A 147 -1.48 -8.82 0.82
C ARG A 147 -0.48 -7.75 0.31
N PRO A 148 -0.85 -6.45 0.32
CA PRO A 148 0.05 -5.34 -0.02
C PRO A 148 1.20 -5.19 0.99
N ALA A 149 2.28 -4.51 0.61
CA ALA A 149 3.45 -4.22 1.48
C ALA A 149 3.15 -3.34 2.73
N THR A 150 1.89 -2.98 2.95
CA THR A 150 1.42 -2.22 4.12
C THR A 150 0.35 -2.98 4.92
N HIS A 151 0.25 -4.32 4.77
CA HIS A 151 -0.81 -5.17 5.36
C HIS A 151 -1.01 -5.06 6.89
N ASP A 152 -0.01 -4.63 7.64
CA ASP A 152 -0.03 -4.40 9.09
C ASP A 152 -0.67 -3.06 9.50
N HIS A 153 -0.90 -2.14 8.56
CA HIS A 153 -1.47 -0.81 8.81
C HIS A 153 -2.38 -0.23 7.70
N CYS A 154 -2.56 -0.93 6.57
CA CYS A 154 -3.54 -0.58 5.54
C CYS A 154 -4.92 -1.20 5.84
N THR A 155 -5.96 -0.46 5.47
CA THR A 155 -7.36 -0.76 5.79
C THR A 155 -8.11 -1.28 4.57
N ILE A 156 -9.02 -2.25 4.75
CA ILE A 156 -9.79 -2.90 3.67
C ILE A 156 -10.49 -1.88 2.76
N GLY A 157 -11.13 -0.83 3.30
CA GLY A 157 -11.77 0.22 2.48
C GLY A 157 -10.80 0.99 1.58
N GLY A 158 -9.54 1.13 2.01
CA GLY A 158 -8.47 1.69 1.18
C GLY A 158 -7.98 0.71 0.11
N MET A 159 -7.91 -0.58 0.43
CA MET A 159 -7.60 -1.63 -0.55
C MET A 159 -8.69 -1.74 -1.64
N ILE A 160 -9.97 -1.57 -1.27
CA ILE A 160 -11.11 -1.47 -2.20
C ILE A 160 -11.02 -0.19 -3.03
N GLY A 161 -10.71 0.95 -2.40
CA GLY A 161 -10.51 2.22 -3.09
C GLY A 161 -9.43 2.16 -4.17
N ASN A 162 -8.31 1.48 -3.88
CA ASN A 162 -7.16 1.36 -4.79
C ASN A 162 -7.18 0.14 -5.73
N ASN A 163 -8.14 -0.79 -5.58
CA ASN A 163 -8.07 -2.14 -6.19
C ASN A 163 -6.73 -2.88 -5.92
N SER A 164 -6.24 -2.79 -4.68
CA SER A 164 -4.86 -3.18 -4.34
C SER A 164 -4.53 -4.67 -4.55
N CYS A 165 -3.23 -4.94 -4.63
CA CYS A 165 -2.65 -6.26 -4.88
C CYS A 165 -1.65 -6.67 -3.78
N GLY A 166 -0.35 -6.56 -4.04
CA GLY A 166 0.74 -7.16 -3.25
C GLY A 166 1.14 -8.57 -3.71
N SER A 167 2.08 -9.19 -2.99
CA SER A 167 2.79 -10.41 -3.43
C SER A 167 1.89 -11.64 -3.59
N THR A 168 0.94 -11.83 -2.67
CA THR A 168 0.03 -12.98 -2.71
C THR A 168 -1.05 -12.88 -3.80
N ALA A 169 -1.14 -11.75 -4.52
CA ALA A 169 -2.11 -11.59 -5.61
C ALA A 169 -1.87 -12.57 -6.77
N GLN A 170 -0.66 -13.14 -6.89
CA GLN A 170 -0.35 -14.25 -7.80
C GLN A 170 -1.27 -15.46 -7.58
N ARG A 171 -1.53 -15.82 -6.31
CA ARG A 171 -2.41 -16.91 -5.90
C ARG A 171 -3.87 -16.47 -5.68
N THR A 172 -4.04 -15.26 -5.14
CA THR A 172 -5.33 -14.81 -4.59
C THR A 172 -6.12 -13.87 -5.48
N GLY A 173 -5.54 -13.37 -6.58
CA GLY A 173 -6.13 -12.30 -7.37
C GLY A 173 -5.99 -10.92 -6.71
N LYS A 174 -6.63 -9.93 -7.29
CA LYS A 174 -6.69 -8.53 -6.84
C LYS A 174 -7.87 -8.34 -5.88
N VAL A 175 -8.00 -7.17 -5.25
CA VAL A 175 -9.19 -6.87 -4.43
C VAL A 175 -10.50 -6.98 -5.22
N VAL A 176 -10.55 -6.53 -6.49
CA VAL A 176 -11.74 -6.68 -7.33
C VAL A 176 -12.17 -8.14 -7.51
N ASP A 177 -11.22 -9.07 -7.62
CA ASP A 177 -11.52 -10.49 -7.80
C ASP A 177 -12.11 -11.12 -6.52
N ASN A 178 -11.91 -10.49 -5.35
CA ASN A 178 -12.29 -10.98 -4.02
C ASN A 178 -13.47 -10.24 -3.35
N VAL A 179 -14.06 -9.24 -4.00
CA VAL A 179 -15.30 -8.60 -3.52
C VAL A 179 -16.52 -9.43 -3.96
N VAL A 180 -17.49 -9.58 -3.05
CA VAL A 180 -18.79 -10.21 -3.30
C VAL A 180 -19.88 -9.14 -3.38
N GLU A 181 -19.97 -8.29 -2.35
CA GLU A 181 -20.93 -7.19 -2.28
C GLU A 181 -20.31 -5.99 -1.54
N LEU A 182 -20.81 -4.80 -1.86
CA LEU A 182 -20.50 -3.57 -1.13
C LEU A 182 -21.81 -2.91 -0.69
N GLU A 183 -21.85 -2.44 0.55
CA GLU A 183 -22.82 -1.43 0.97
C GLU A 183 -22.23 -0.06 0.66
N VAL A 184 -22.89 0.72 -0.18
CA VAL A 184 -22.39 1.99 -0.69
C VAL A 184 -23.34 3.14 -0.39
N LEU A 185 -22.75 4.33 -0.23
CA LEU A 185 -23.43 5.60 -0.04
C LEU A 185 -22.95 6.60 -1.10
N LEU A 186 -23.90 7.17 -1.83
CA LEU A 186 -23.68 8.25 -2.80
C LEU A 186 -23.78 9.62 -2.11
N TYR A 187 -23.20 10.66 -2.72
CA TYR A 187 -23.30 12.04 -2.22
C TYR A 187 -24.74 12.55 -2.15
N ASP A 188 -25.62 12.09 -3.04
CA ASP A 188 -27.05 12.40 -3.01
C ASP A 188 -27.79 11.81 -1.79
N GLY A 189 -27.13 10.95 -1.00
CA GLY A 189 -27.67 10.27 0.18
C GLY A 189 -28.25 8.89 -0.11
N THR A 190 -28.22 8.42 -1.37
CA THR A 190 -28.66 7.07 -1.73
C THR A 190 -27.73 6.02 -1.12
N ARG A 191 -28.30 5.19 -0.26
CA ARG A 191 -27.65 4.02 0.33
C ARG A 191 -28.20 2.75 -0.31
N MET A 192 -27.31 1.85 -0.74
CA MET A 192 -27.70 0.61 -1.40
C MET A 192 -26.64 -0.47 -1.25
N TRP A 193 -27.07 -1.73 -1.32
CA TRP A 193 -26.18 -2.86 -1.57
C TRP A 193 -26.01 -3.06 -3.07
N VAL A 194 -24.80 -3.43 -3.49
CA VAL A 194 -24.45 -3.80 -4.86
C VAL A 194 -23.61 -5.07 -4.84
N GLY A 195 -23.71 -5.89 -5.90
CA GLY A 195 -23.02 -7.18 -6.03
C GLY A 195 -22.88 -7.57 -7.50
N ALA A 196 -22.93 -8.88 -7.80
CA ALA A 196 -23.39 -9.39 -9.08
C ALA A 196 -24.90 -9.08 -9.25
N THR A 197 -25.43 -9.02 -10.47
CA THR A 197 -26.88 -8.74 -10.66
C THR A 197 -27.41 -9.35 -11.96
N GLY A 198 -27.99 -10.54 -11.83
CA GLY A 198 -28.71 -11.21 -12.92
C GLY A 198 -30.01 -10.48 -13.32
N ASP A 199 -30.71 -10.99 -14.32
CA ASP A 199 -31.93 -10.35 -14.82
C ASP A 199 -33.07 -10.31 -13.79
N GLU A 200 -33.24 -11.36 -12.98
CA GLU A 200 -34.27 -11.37 -11.91
C GLU A 200 -34.00 -10.31 -10.83
N ASP A 201 -32.75 -10.14 -10.42
CA ASP A 201 -32.32 -9.11 -9.47
C ASP A 201 -32.49 -7.71 -10.07
N TYR A 202 -32.10 -7.54 -11.34
CA TYR A 202 -32.28 -6.29 -12.07
C TYR A 202 -33.76 -5.90 -12.19
N ASP A 203 -34.65 -6.84 -12.51
CA ASP A 203 -36.09 -6.61 -12.60
C ASP A 203 -36.73 -6.42 -11.21
N ARG A 204 -36.18 -7.01 -10.15
CA ARG A 204 -36.54 -6.66 -8.76
C ARG A 204 -36.16 -5.21 -8.44
N ILE A 205 -34.96 -4.78 -8.83
CA ILE A 205 -34.47 -3.40 -8.64
C ILE A 205 -35.29 -2.40 -9.48
N GLN A 206 -35.59 -2.69 -10.76
CA GLN A 206 -36.42 -1.81 -11.60
C GLN A 206 -37.84 -1.66 -11.05
N ARG A 207 -38.45 -2.74 -10.54
CA ARG A 207 -39.77 -2.68 -9.87
C ARG A 207 -39.76 -1.88 -8.57
N GLY A 208 -38.64 -1.86 -7.83
CA GLY A 208 -38.47 -1.00 -6.66
C GLY A 208 -38.36 0.50 -6.99
N GLY A 209 -37.96 0.84 -8.21
CA GLY A 209 -37.93 2.21 -8.70
C GLY A 209 -36.87 3.10 -8.03
N GLY A 210 -37.12 4.41 -8.03
CA GLY A 210 -36.25 5.41 -7.42
C GLY A 210 -34.84 5.47 -8.02
N ARG A 211 -33.91 6.03 -7.23
CA ARG A 211 -32.51 6.27 -7.62
C ARG A 211 -31.72 4.98 -7.91
N PRO A 212 -31.84 3.88 -7.14
CA PRO A 212 -31.19 2.61 -7.48
C PRO A 212 -31.63 2.04 -8.84
N ALA A 213 -32.93 2.09 -9.17
CA ALA A 213 -33.41 1.65 -10.48
C ALA A 213 -32.87 2.52 -11.61
N GLU A 214 -32.78 3.84 -11.42
CA GLU A 214 -32.16 4.72 -12.39
C GLU A 214 -30.68 4.38 -12.63
N ILE A 215 -29.89 4.23 -11.55
CA ILE A 215 -28.46 3.87 -11.62
C ILE A 215 -28.29 2.59 -12.43
N TYR A 216 -28.97 1.51 -12.03
CA TYR A 216 -28.88 0.21 -12.70
C TYR A 216 -29.27 0.28 -14.20
N ARG A 217 -30.27 1.08 -14.55
CA ARG A 217 -30.72 1.26 -15.94
C ARG A 217 -29.70 2.04 -16.78
N ARG A 218 -29.09 3.08 -16.21
CA ARG A 218 -27.99 3.83 -16.86
C ARG A 218 -26.74 2.96 -16.99
N LEU A 219 -26.44 2.12 -16.00
CA LEU A 219 -25.31 1.18 -16.06
C LEU A 219 -25.45 0.12 -17.16
N ARG A 220 -26.65 -0.46 -17.34
CA ARG A 220 -26.90 -1.37 -18.49
C ARG A 220 -26.76 -0.63 -19.83
N ALA A 221 -27.32 0.58 -19.96
CA ALA A 221 -27.15 1.38 -21.17
C ALA A 221 -25.66 1.71 -21.46
N LEU A 222 -24.85 1.97 -20.43
CA LEU A 222 -23.41 2.26 -20.57
C LEU A 222 -22.62 1.02 -21.00
N ARG A 223 -22.89 -0.13 -20.39
CA ARG A 223 -22.38 -1.44 -20.84
C ARG A 223 -22.74 -1.72 -22.30
N ASP A 224 -23.98 -1.45 -22.69
CA ASP A 224 -24.48 -1.77 -24.03
C ASP A 224 -23.93 -0.81 -25.11
N GLU A 225 -23.69 0.46 -24.78
CA GLU A 225 -23.07 1.43 -25.70
C GLU A 225 -21.56 1.22 -25.86
N TYR A 226 -20.84 0.83 -24.80
CA TYR A 226 -19.36 0.76 -24.78
C TYR A 226 -18.79 -0.66 -24.75
N GLY A 227 -19.62 -1.71 -24.70
CA GLY A 227 -19.18 -3.09 -24.52
C GLY A 227 -18.27 -3.64 -25.62
N ALA A 228 -18.22 -3.03 -26.80
CA ALA A 228 -17.25 -3.35 -27.85
C ALA A 228 -15.90 -2.65 -27.63
N ASP A 229 -15.91 -1.38 -27.22
CA ASP A 229 -14.71 -0.61 -26.88
C ASP A 229 -13.99 -1.22 -25.67
N ILE A 230 -14.74 -1.59 -24.63
CA ILE A 230 -14.20 -2.20 -23.41
C ILE A 230 -13.42 -3.49 -23.75
N ARG A 231 -14.05 -4.44 -24.46
CA ARG A 231 -13.42 -5.72 -24.84
C ARG A 231 -12.19 -5.57 -25.73
N SER A 232 -12.16 -4.53 -26.58
CA SER A 232 -11.08 -4.33 -27.56
C SER A 232 -9.92 -3.47 -27.06
N ARG A 233 -10.12 -2.64 -26.02
CA ARG A 233 -9.10 -1.68 -25.54
C ARG A 233 -8.62 -1.90 -24.11
N TYR A 234 -9.32 -2.69 -23.29
CA TYR A 234 -8.84 -2.96 -21.93
C TYR A 234 -7.58 -3.84 -21.94
N PRO A 235 -6.50 -3.45 -21.22
CA PRO A 235 -5.29 -4.26 -21.11
C PRO A 235 -5.60 -5.65 -20.52
N HIS A 236 -5.41 -6.70 -21.34
CA HIS A 236 -5.59 -8.10 -20.94
C HIS A 236 -4.35 -8.62 -20.20
N ILE A 237 -4.05 -8.02 -19.05
CA ILE A 237 -2.93 -8.39 -18.18
C ILE A 237 -3.46 -8.82 -16.81
N PRO A 238 -2.75 -9.65 -16.02
CA PRO A 238 -3.23 -10.13 -14.71
C PRO A 238 -3.53 -8.98 -13.72
N ARG A 239 -2.77 -7.89 -13.87
CA ARG A 239 -2.61 -6.82 -12.88
C ARG A 239 -2.76 -5.43 -13.53
N ARG A 240 -4.00 -5.12 -13.92
CA ARG A 240 -4.45 -3.81 -14.41
C ARG A 240 -5.27 -3.14 -13.32
N VAL A 241 -4.86 -1.96 -12.86
CA VAL A 241 -5.58 -1.19 -11.81
C VAL A 241 -6.08 0.17 -12.30
N SER A 242 -5.38 0.80 -13.26
CA SER A 242 -5.78 2.11 -13.82
C SER A 242 -7.18 2.09 -14.45
N GLY A 243 -7.92 3.20 -14.32
CA GLY A 243 -9.28 3.39 -14.82
C GLY A 243 -10.37 2.68 -14.01
N TYR A 244 -11.64 3.04 -14.26
CA TYR A 244 -12.76 2.34 -13.62
C TYR A 244 -12.97 0.94 -14.23
N ASN A 245 -13.39 -0.02 -13.40
CA ASN A 245 -13.62 -1.43 -13.79
C ASN A 245 -14.92 -1.63 -14.61
N LEU A 246 -15.11 -0.88 -15.71
CA LEU A 246 -16.30 -1.00 -16.58
C LEU A 246 -16.42 -2.39 -17.24
N ASP A 247 -15.31 -3.13 -17.36
CA ASP A 247 -15.30 -4.52 -17.80
C ASP A 247 -16.03 -5.45 -16.84
N SER A 248 -16.10 -5.13 -15.54
CA SER A 248 -16.93 -5.85 -14.56
C SER A 248 -18.44 -5.70 -14.83
N LEU A 249 -18.88 -4.73 -15.64
CA LEU A 249 -20.27 -4.60 -16.06
C LEU A 249 -20.62 -5.50 -17.25
N LEU A 250 -19.66 -6.17 -17.91
CA LEU A 250 -19.96 -7.01 -19.07
C LEU A 250 -20.82 -8.24 -18.68
N PRO A 251 -21.66 -8.78 -19.59
CA PRO A 251 -22.48 -9.96 -19.29
C PRO A 251 -21.65 -11.19 -18.89
N GLU A 252 -20.49 -11.40 -19.50
CA GLU A 252 -19.50 -12.43 -19.15
C GLU A 252 -18.73 -12.15 -17.83
N LYS A 253 -19.16 -11.13 -17.07
CA LYS A 253 -18.70 -10.76 -15.73
C LYS A 253 -19.88 -10.54 -14.77
N ASP A 254 -21.00 -11.21 -15.02
CA ASP A 254 -22.19 -11.27 -14.15
C ASP A 254 -22.83 -9.90 -13.80
N PHE A 255 -22.57 -8.88 -14.63
CA PHE A 255 -22.99 -7.48 -14.41
C PHE A 255 -22.63 -6.98 -13.00
N HIS A 256 -21.37 -7.17 -12.59
CA HIS A 256 -20.93 -7.05 -11.21
C HIS A 256 -20.65 -5.60 -10.78
N VAL A 257 -21.72 -4.86 -10.46
CA VAL A 257 -21.68 -3.44 -10.05
C VAL A 257 -20.75 -3.19 -8.87
N ALA A 258 -20.67 -4.09 -7.88
CA ALA A 258 -19.71 -3.96 -6.79
C ALA A 258 -18.25 -3.93 -7.27
N GLN A 259 -17.88 -4.83 -8.20
CA GLN A 259 -16.54 -4.89 -8.78
C GLN A 259 -16.24 -3.67 -9.65
N ALA A 260 -17.23 -3.15 -10.38
CA ALA A 260 -17.11 -1.93 -11.16
C ALA A 260 -16.79 -0.68 -10.31
N LEU A 261 -17.10 -0.69 -9.01
CA LEU A 261 -16.80 0.36 -8.04
C LEU A 261 -15.48 0.14 -7.26
N VAL A 262 -14.84 -1.03 -7.37
CA VAL A 262 -13.48 -1.24 -6.85
C VAL A 262 -12.50 -0.45 -7.72
N GLY A 263 -11.46 0.14 -7.13
CA GLY A 263 -10.55 1.05 -7.84
C GLY A 263 -11.10 2.46 -8.09
N SER A 264 -12.28 2.78 -7.54
CA SER A 264 -12.89 4.11 -7.70
C SER A 264 -12.33 5.19 -6.79
N GLU A 265 -11.39 4.88 -5.87
CA GLU A 265 -10.67 5.86 -5.05
C GLU A 265 -11.55 6.88 -4.31
N SER A 266 -12.73 6.47 -3.83
CA SER A 266 -13.73 7.37 -3.21
C SER A 266 -14.26 8.48 -4.15
N THR A 267 -14.09 8.37 -5.47
CA THR A 267 -14.60 9.34 -6.47
C THR A 267 -16.06 9.10 -6.88
N LEU A 268 -16.58 7.90 -6.62
CA LEU A 268 -17.93 7.46 -7.05
C LEU A 268 -18.88 7.16 -5.88
N VAL A 269 -18.35 6.63 -4.77
CA VAL A 269 -19.13 6.21 -3.60
C VAL A 269 -18.27 6.27 -2.35
N THR A 270 -18.93 6.37 -1.20
CA THR A 270 -18.36 5.97 0.09
C THR A 270 -18.79 4.54 0.40
N VAL A 271 -17.82 3.65 0.67
CA VAL A 271 -18.09 2.25 1.07
C VAL A 271 -18.36 2.20 2.57
N LEU A 272 -19.53 1.70 2.95
CA LEU A 272 -19.99 1.60 4.34
C LEU A 272 -19.64 0.25 4.99
N ARG A 273 -19.79 -0.85 4.24
CA ARG A 273 -19.47 -2.23 4.61
C ARG A 273 -19.10 -3.03 3.35
N ALA A 274 -18.32 -4.10 3.50
CA ALA A 274 -17.92 -4.95 2.38
C ALA A 274 -18.04 -6.44 2.73
N ARG A 275 -18.65 -7.23 1.83
CA ARG A 275 -18.67 -8.70 1.89
C ARG A 275 -17.59 -9.25 0.96
N LEU A 276 -16.70 -10.06 1.52
CA LEU A 276 -15.44 -10.48 0.91
C LEU A 276 -15.34 -12.00 0.79
N LYS A 277 -14.67 -12.49 -0.25
CA LYS A 277 -14.31 -13.91 -0.43
C LYS A 277 -13.09 -14.24 0.43
N LEU A 278 -13.06 -15.44 0.99
CA LEU A 278 -11.94 -15.96 1.78
C LEU A 278 -11.27 -17.14 1.07
N VAL A 279 -9.95 -17.22 1.19
CA VAL A 279 -9.12 -18.29 0.64
C VAL A 279 -8.55 -19.17 1.76
N PRO A 280 -8.27 -20.46 1.53
CA PRO A 280 -7.50 -21.26 2.48
C PRO A 280 -6.09 -20.71 2.70
N VAL A 281 -5.60 -20.78 3.94
CA VAL A 281 -4.20 -20.43 4.28
C VAL A 281 -3.23 -21.45 3.66
N VAL A 282 -2.10 -21.00 3.12
CA VAL A 282 -1.03 -21.88 2.62
C VAL A 282 -0.29 -22.51 3.80
N LYS A 283 -0.40 -23.83 3.97
CA LYS A 283 0.08 -24.56 5.16
C LYS A 283 1.60 -24.76 5.19
N ALA A 284 2.21 -24.96 4.02
CA ALA A 284 3.65 -25.12 3.88
C ALA A 284 4.16 -24.39 2.63
N ASN A 285 5.38 -23.87 2.70
CA ASN A 285 6.05 -23.18 1.60
C ASN A 285 7.47 -23.71 1.42
N ALA A 286 8.06 -23.41 0.27
CA ALA A 286 9.49 -23.53 -0.01
C ALA A 286 9.89 -22.39 -0.97
N ILE A 287 11.05 -21.77 -0.74
CA ILE A 287 11.53 -20.66 -1.58
C ILE A 287 12.76 -21.07 -2.38
N VAL A 288 12.77 -20.69 -3.66
CA VAL A 288 13.90 -20.86 -4.59
C VAL A 288 14.36 -19.48 -5.05
N PHE A 289 15.66 -19.24 -5.04
CA PHE A 289 16.28 -18.03 -5.58
C PHE A 289 16.98 -18.35 -6.89
N LEU A 290 16.72 -17.51 -7.90
CA LEU A 290 17.26 -17.66 -9.25
C LEU A 290 18.05 -16.39 -9.59
N SER A 291 19.37 -16.50 -9.76
CA SER A 291 20.28 -15.38 -10.00
C SER A 291 20.58 -15.21 -11.48
N TYR A 292 20.47 -13.98 -11.98
CA TYR A 292 20.61 -13.59 -13.38
C TYR A 292 21.68 -12.48 -13.55
N PRO A 293 22.22 -12.28 -14.77
CA PRO A 293 23.19 -11.21 -15.02
C PRO A 293 22.58 -9.80 -14.94
N ASP A 294 21.27 -9.67 -15.19
CA ASP A 294 20.54 -8.40 -15.13
C ASP A 294 19.02 -8.65 -14.96
N ILE A 295 18.29 -7.58 -14.61
CA ILE A 295 16.86 -7.60 -14.27
C ILE A 295 15.93 -7.85 -15.47
N ALA A 296 16.35 -7.53 -16.71
CA ALA A 296 15.57 -7.84 -17.90
C ALA A 296 15.73 -9.31 -18.32
N THR A 297 16.95 -9.86 -18.22
CA THR A 297 17.21 -11.30 -18.40
C THR A 297 16.50 -12.15 -17.34
N ALA A 298 16.37 -11.64 -16.10
CA ALA A 298 15.51 -12.26 -15.08
C ALA A 298 14.03 -12.26 -15.51
N ALA A 299 13.54 -11.14 -16.05
CA ALA A 299 12.16 -11.02 -16.54
C ALA A 299 11.85 -11.86 -17.79
N ASP A 300 12.81 -12.15 -18.67
CA ASP A 300 12.58 -13.02 -19.84
C ASP A 300 12.26 -14.48 -19.44
N ASP A 301 12.74 -14.95 -18.29
CA ASP A 301 12.57 -16.33 -17.82
C ASP A 301 11.30 -16.48 -16.93
N VAL A 302 10.62 -15.37 -16.59
CA VAL A 302 9.38 -15.35 -15.79
C VAL A 302 8.28 -16.25 -16.34
N PRO A 303 7.97 -16.28 -17.66
CA PRO A 303 6.94 -17.18 -18.20
C PRO A 303 7.21 -18.66 -17.89
N ARG A 304 8.48 -19.09 -17.92
CA ARG A 304 8.90 -20.45 -17.55
C ARG A 304 8.66 -20.73 -16.06
N VAL A 305 8.97 -19.76 -15.18
CA VAL A 305 8.71 -19.91 -13.73
C VAL A 305 7.20 -19.98 -13.46
N LEU A 306 6.37 -19.27 -14.23
CA LEU A 306 4.92 -19.27 -14.09
C LEU A 306 4.25 -20.61 -14.45
N GLU A 307 4.85 -21.43 -15.32
CA GLU A 307 4.39 -22.82 -15.58
C GLU A 307 4.33 -23.67 -14.30
N HIS A 308 5.07 -23.30 -13.25
CA HIS A 308 5.10 -24.00 -11.95
C HIS A 308 4.10 -23.44 -10.92
N ALA A 309 3.23 -22.50 -11.30
CA ALA A 309 2.16 -21.91 -10.48
C ALA A 309 2.63 -21.39 -9.09
N PRO A 310 3.54 -20.40 -9.04
CA PRO A 310 4.06 -19.86 -7.78
C PRO A 310 2.99 -19.14 -6.93
N VAL A 311 3.18 -19.19 -5.61
CA VAL A 311 2.37 -18.46 -4.61
C VAL A 311 2.72 -16.97 -4.60
N ALA A 312 4.00 -16.66 -4.86
CA ALA A 312 4.52 -15.32 -5.14
C ALA A 312 5.79 -15.45 -6.02
N LEU A 313 6.01 -14.47 -6.89
CA LEU A 313 7.17 -14.40 -7.78
C LEU A 313 7.64 -12.94 -7.87
N GLU A 314 8.70 -12.63 -7.14
CA GLU A 314 9.25 -11.28 -6.97
C GLU A 314 10.57 -11.14 -7.71
N GLY A 315 10.78 -10.01 -8.40
CA GLY A 315 12.08 -9.61 -8.95
C GLY A 315 12.75 -8.51 -8.12
N ILE A 316 14.08 -8.54 -8.01
CA ILE A 316 14.91 -7.51 -7.34
C ILE A 316 16.22 -7.29 -8.11
N ASP A 317 16.72 -6.05 -8.18
CA ASP A 317 17.99 -5.68 -8.83
C ASP A 317 19.17 -5.50 -7.84
N ASP A 318 20.38 -5.45 -8.40
CA ASP A 318 21.64 -5.20 -7.70
C ASP A 318 21.64 -3.88 -6.92
N LYS A 319 21.01 -2.83 -7.46
CA LYS A 319 20.90 -1.52 -6.81
C LYS A 319 20.13 -1.57 -5.50
N LEU A 320 19.02 -2.32 -5.43
CA LEU A 320 18.31 -2.53 -4.16
C LEU A 320 19.24 -3.19 -3.12
N VAL A 321 19.95 -4.23 -3.54
CA VAL A 321 20.86 -5.00 -2.68
C VAL A 321 22.01 -4.12 -2.18
N ASP A 322 22.63 -3.29 -3.01
CA ASP A 322 23.67 -2.34 -2.60
C ASP A 322 23.13 -1.26 -1.66
N LEU A 323 21.96 -0.69 -1.94
CA LEU A 323 21.32 0.30 -1.06
C LEU A 323 21.02 -0.27 0.33
N GLU A 324 20.59 -1.54 0.42
CA GLU A 324 20.41 -2.21 1.72
C GLU A 324 21.74 -2.50 2.43
N ARG A 325 22.79 -2.94 1.71
CA ARG A 325 24.15 -3.11 2.28
C ARG A 325 24.68 -1.81 2.89
N ARG A 326 24.57 -0.69 2.14
CA ARG A 326 25.00 0.64 2.59
C ARG A 326 24.21 1.17 3.78
N LYS A 327 22.91 0.85 3.86
CA LYS A 327 22.05 1.17 5.02
C LYS A 327 22.19 0.18 6.19
N HIS A 328 23.01 -0.85 6.05
CA HIS A 328 23.17 -1.96 6.99
C HIS A 328 21.84 -2.66 7.33
N LEU A 329 20.92 -2.69 6.37
CA LEU A 329 19.69 -3.46 6.46
C LEU A 329 20.00 -4.94 6.20
N HIS A 330 19.32 -5.83 6.94
CA HIS A 330 19.37 -7.29 6.79
C HIS A 330 20.78 -7.90 6.51
N PRO A 331 21.87 -7.50 7.19
CA PRO A 331 23.24 -7.73 6.72
C PRO A 331 23.67 -9.20 6.62
N ARG A 332 23.01 -10.11 7.35
CA ARG A 332 23.19 -11.57 7.18
C ARG A 332 22.53 -12.08 5.90
N ALA A 333 21.29 -11.68 5.63
CA ALA A 333 20.56 -12.07 4.42
C ALA A 333 21.35 -11.70 3.15
N LEU A 334 21.96 -10.51 3.15
CA LEU A 334 22.76 -10.00 2.04
C LEU A 334 24.16 -10.65 1.96
N HIS A 335 24.67 -11.27 3.03
CA HIS A 335 25.90 -12.07 2.96
C HIS A 335 25.66 -13.39 2.21
N ASP A 336 24.51 -14.02 2.47
CA ASP A 336 24.16 -15.33 1.92
C ASP A 336 23.42 -15.25 0.57
N LEU A 337 23.13 -14.02 0.09
CA LEU A 337 22.60 -13.76 -1.25
C LEU A 337 23.68 -14.08 -2.31
N PRO A 338 23.39 -14.92 -3.32
CA PRO A 338 24.34 -15.28 -4.36
C PRO A 338 24.69 -14.12 -5.30
N GLU A 339 25.85 -14.18 -5.93
CA GLU A 339 26.25 -13.24 -6.99
C GLU A 339 25.24 -13.18 -8.16
N GLY A 340 24.89 -11.97 -8.57
CA GLY A 340 24.04 -11.67 -9.73
C GLY A 340 23.91 -10.16 -9.93
N GLY A 341 23.37 -9.75 -11.07
CA GLY A 341 22.88 -8.38 -11.29
C GLY A 341 21.37 -8.24 -11.02
N ALA A 342 20.67 -9.37 -10.91
CA ALA A 342 19.28 -9.44 -10.45
C ALA A 342 18.94 -10.85 -9.95
N TRP A 343 17.84 -10.94 -9.20
CA TRP A 343 17.31 -12.22 -8.69
C TRP A 343 15.80 -12.29 -8.83
N LEU A 344 15.29 -13.49 -9.10
CA LEU A 344 13.90 -13.85 -8.83
C LEU A 344 13.82 -14.62 -7.50
N MET A 345 12.94 -14.19 -6.61
CA MET A 345 12.52 -14.92 -5.42
C MET A 345 11.20 -15.62 -5.72
N VAL A 346 11.21 -16.95 -5.74
CA VAL A 346 10.06 -17.78 -6.10
C VAL A 346 9.56 -18.56 -4.90
N GLN A 347 8.37 -18.24 -4.40
CA GLN A 347 7.73 -18.99 -3.32
C GLN A 347 6.71 -19.97 -3.90
N LEU A 348 6.88 -21.26 -3.60
CA LEU A 348 5.94 -22.33 -3.95
C LEU A 348 5.27 -22.87 -2.68
N GLY A 349 4.04 -23.38 -2.81
CA GLY A 349 3.22 -23.82 -1.68
C GLY A 349 2.78 -25.28 -1.75
N GLY A 350 2.27 -25.80 -0.64
CA GLY A 350 1.66 -27.13 -0.52
C GLY A 350 0.83 -27.28 0.77
N ASP A 351 0.11 -28.39 0.89
CA ASP A 351 -0.54 -28.78 2.14
C ASP A 351 0.46 -29.38 3.14
N THR A 352 1.53 -30.00 2.63
CA THR A 352 2.67 -30.47 3.43
C THR A 352 4.02 -29.89 2.95
N PRO A 353 5.04 -29.78 3.84
CA PRO A 353 6.39 -29.35 3.45
C PRO A 353 7.01 -30.19 2.33
N ARG A 354 6.65 -31.47 2.24
CA ARG A 354 7.09 -32.36 1.17
C ARG A 354 6.52 -31.96 -0.19
N GLU A 355 5.26 -31.53 -0.26
CA GLU A 355 4.67 -31.07 -1.53
C GLU A 355 5.29 -29.76 -1.99
N ALA A 356 5.45 -28.78 -1.10
CA ALA A 356 6.10 -27.52 -1.40
C ALA A 356 7.55 -27.75 -1.88
N ARG A 357 8.30 -28.63 -1.20
CA ARG A 357 9.63 -29.09 -1.63
C ARG A 357 9.59 -29.74 -3.02
N THR A 358 8.67 -30.68 -3.25
CA THR A 358 8.55 -31.37 -4.56
C THR A 358 8.16 -30.39 -5.68
N ALA A 359 7.43 -29.31 -5.38
CA ALA A 359 7.19 -28.23 -6.33
C ALA A 359 8.48 -27.45 -6.65
N ALA A 360 9.30 -27.15 -5.63
CA ALA A 360 10.60 -26.50 -5.80
C ALA A 360 11.54 -27.36 -6.65
N ASP A 361 11.65 -28.66 -6.36
CA ASP A 361 12.48 -29.60 -7.13
C ASP A 361 12.07 -29.65 -8.62
N ARG A 362 10.77 -29.56 -8.94
CA ARG A 362 10.28 -29.47 -10.33
C ARG A 362 10.68 -28.16 -11.02
N LEU A 363 10.54 -27.02 -10.33
CA LEU A 363 10.97 -25.72 -10.85
C LEU A 363 12.49 -25.71 -11.12
N ILE A 364 13.27 -26.17 -10.14
CA ILE A 364 14.73 -26.26 -10.20
C ILE A 364 15.17 -27.12 -11.39
N ALA A 365 14.51 -28.25 -11.65
CA ALA A 365 14.78 -29.08 -12.82
C ALA A 365 14.46 -28.39 -14.16
N ALA A 366 13.44 -27.52 -14.21
CA ALA A 366 13.03 -26.83 -15.44
C ALA A 366 13.88 -25.59 -15.78
N VAL A 367 14.45 -24.92 -14.79
CA VAL A 367 15.32 -23.73 -14.99
C VAL A 367 16.81 -24.08 -15.12
N ARG A 368 17.24 -25.27 -14.71
CA ARG A 368 18.62 -25.75 -14.90
C ARG A 368 18.89 -26.09 -16.37
N ARG A 369 19.48 -25.13 -17.09
CA ARG A 369 19.89 -25.22 -18.50
C ARG A 369 21.21 -24.47 -18.72
N ASP A 370 21.89 -24.73 -19.83
CA ASP A 370 23.02 -23.90 -20.27
C ASP A 370 22.54 -22.45 -20.48
N GLY A 371 23.26 -21.48 -19.93
CA GLY A 371 22.83 -20.07 -19.89
C GLY A 371 21.54 -19.82 -19.09
N GLY A 372 21.17 -20.73 -18.19
CA GLY A 372 20.09 -20.55 -17.21
C GLY A 372 20.55 -19.81 -15.94
N PRO A 373 19.63 -19.51 -15.01
CA PRO A 373 19.97 -18.88 -13.74
C PRO A 373 20.88 -19.75 -12.86
N ARG A 374 21.68 -19.11 -12.01
CA ARG A 374 22.27 -19.81 -10.85
C ARG A 374 21.17 -20.05 -9.82
N VAL A 375 20.95 -21.31 -9.45
CA VAL A 375 19.89 -21.72 -8.51
C VAL A 375 20.45 -21.78 -7.09
N HIS A 376 19.75 -21.14 -6.15
CA HIS A 376 20.11 -21.13 -4.74
C HIS A 376 18.90 -21.47 -3.86
N GLU A 377 19.15 -22.30 -2.84
CA GLU A 377 18.17 -22.82 -1.89
C GLU A 377 18.70 -22.53 -0.49
N PHE A 378 17.85 -22.05 0.41
CA PHE A 378 18.22 -21.80 1.81
C PHE A 378 18.02 -23.07 2.65
N ALA A 379 19.00 -23.37 3.51
CA ALA A 379 18.97 -24.55 4.39
C ALA A 379 18.23 -24.31 5.73
N ASP A 380 18.09 -23.04 6.14
CA ASP A 380 17.39 -22.61 7.35
C ASP A 380 16.14 -21.78 6.96
N PRO A 381 14.92 -22.17 7.37
CA PRO A 381 13.70 -21.38 7.16
C PRO A 381 13.76 -19.96 7.77
N ALA A 382 14.67 -19.70 8.70
CA ALA A 382 14.89 -18.35 9.18
C ALA A 382 15.66 -17.46 8.17
N ASP A 383 16.38 -18.02 7.19
CA ASP A 383 16.94 -17.26 6.05
C ASP A 383 15.87 -16.92 5.01
N GLU A 384 14.95 -17.85 4.71
CA GLU A 384 13.78 -17.57 3.87
C GLU A 384 13.00 -16.34 4.39
N LYS A 385 12.79 -16.28 5.71
CA LYS A 385 12.17 -15.12 6.37
C LYS A 385 13.04 -13.86 6.36
N ARG A 386 14.37 -13.99 6.41
CA ARG A 386 15.30 -12.85 6.31
C ARG A 386 15.25 -12.23 4.90
N MET A 387 15.12 -13.03 3.85
CA MET A 387 15.02 -12.54 2.47
C MET A 387 13.66 -11.91 2.12
N TRP A 388 12.55 -12.38 2.69
CA TRP A 388 11.27 -11.65 2.58
C TRP A 388 11.36 -10.24 3.17
N ALA A 389 12.05 -10.07 4.30
CA ALA A 389 12.20 -8.77 4.95
C ALA A 389 12.98 -7.76 4.09
N VAL A 390 13.98 -8.21 3.30
CA VAL A 390 14.65 -7.41 2.25
C VAL A 390 13.62 -6.89 1.23
N ARG A 391 12.85 -7.79 0.61
CA ARG A 391 11.84 -7.42 -0.40
C ARG A 391 10.73 -6.51 0.15
N GLU A 392 10.36 -6.64 1.42
CA GLU A 392 9.41 -5.76 2.13
C GLU A 392 10.02 -4.39 2.51
N SER A 393 11.33 -4.34 2.78
CA SER A 393 12.10 -3.12 3.10
C SER A 393 12.23 -2.16 1.90
N ALA A 394 12.25 -2.71 0.68
CA ALA A 394 12.63 -2.06 -0.57
C ALA A 394 12.12 -0.63 -0.79
N LEU A 395 10.84 -0.35 -0.53
CA LEU A 395 10.27 1.00 -0.72
C LEU A 395 10.96 2.05 0.16
N GLY A 396 11.29 1.71 1.41
CA GLY A 396 12.05 2.60 2.30
C GLY A 396 13.56 2.55 2.07
N ALA A 397 14.09 1.43 1.59
CA ALA A 397 15.48 1.32 1.16
C ALA A 397 15.78 2.26 -0.02
N THR A 398 14.91 2.29 -1.03
CA THR A 398 15.08 3.12 -2.24
C THR A 398 14.75 4.60 -2.02
N ALA A 399 13.76 4.94 -1.17
CA ALA A 399 13.25 6.31 -0.94
C ALA A 399 14.32 7.37 -0.60
N ARG A 400 15.46 6.97 -0.02
CA ARG A 400 16.58 7.87 0.24
C ARG A 400 17.90 7.11 0.11
N MET A 401 18.63 7.40 -0.96
CA MET A 401 19.95 6.83 -1.21
C MET A 401 21.01 7.62 -0.41
N PRO A 402 22.03 6.97 0.16
CA PRO A 402 23.22 7.67 0.66
C PRO A 402 23.93 8.40 -0.50
N ASP A 403 24.49 9.57 -0.22
CA ASP A 403 25.38 10.33 -1.12
C ASP A 403 24.79 10.62 -2.52
N SER A 404 23.46 10.71 -2.63
CA SER A 404 22.74 10.92 -3.90
C SER A 404 21.37 11.59 -3.71
N ASP A 405 20.78 12.03 -4.83
CA ASP A 405 19.46 12.67 -4.85
C ASP A 405 18.38 11.79 -4.19
N HIS A 406 17.47 12.45 -3.45
CA HIS A 406 16.32 11.77 -2.86
C HIS A 406 15.38 11.26 -3.96
N THR A 407 14.85 10.04 -3.81
CA THR A 407 13.92 9.46 -4.77
C THR A 407 12.48 9.66 -4.33
N TRP A 408 11.58 9.70 -5.31
CA TRP A 408 10.17 10.04 -5.14
C TRP A 408 9.28 9.05 -5.91
N PRO A 409 8.02 8.85 -5.49
CA PRO A 409 7.00 8.18 -6.30
C PRO A 409 6.63 9.02 -7.53
N GLY A 410 5.76 8.47 -8.38
CA GLY A 410 5.23 9.09 -9.60
C GLY A 410 5.14 8.08 -10.75
N TRP A 411 6.12 7.18 -10.86
CA TRP A 411 6.11 6.07 -11.82
C TRP A 411 6.54 4.74 -11.19
N GLU A 412 6.02 4.45 -10.01
CA GLU A 412 6.44 3.35 -9.13
C GLU A 412 5.59 2.08 -9.24
N ASP A 413 4.78 1.91 -10.29
CA ASP A 413 3.73 0.87 -10.34
C ASP A 413 3.28 0.45 -11.76
N SER A 414 4.12 0.60 -12.78
CA SER A 414 3.75 0.19 -14.14
C SER A 414 3.64 -1.33 -14.28
N ALA A 415 2.65 -1.83 -15.01
CA ALA A 415 2.44 -3.26 -15.24
C ALA A 415 2.25 -3.60 -16.72
N VAL A 416 2.77 -4.75 -17.17
CA VAL A 416 2.62 -5.29 -18.53
C VAL A 416 2.23 -6.78 -18.45
N ALA A 417 2.05 -7.44 -19.60
CA ALA A 417 1.92 -8.90 -19.61
C ALA A 417 3.28 -9.54 -19.21
N PRO A 418 3.32 -10.64 -18.41
CA PRO A 418 4.58 -11.20 -17.91
C PRO A 418 5.58 -11.64 -18.99
N ASP A 419 5.08 -12.09 -20.15
CA ASP A 419 5.85 -12.44 -21.36
C ASP A 419 6.47 -11.21 -22.06
N ARG A 420 5.94 -10.01 -21.81
CA ARG A 420 6.47 -8.74 -22.31
C ARG A 420 7.39 -8.02 -21.31
N LEU A 421 7.49 -8.50 -20.07
CA LEU A 421 8.20 -7.79 -18.99
C LEU A 421 9.67 -7.54 -19.33
N GLY A 422 10.41 -8.55 -19.80
CA GLY A 422 11.81 -8.37 -20.20
C GLY A 422 12.00 -7.34 -21.32
N ALA A 423 11.09 -7.27 -22.29
CA ALA A 423 11.13 -6.24 -23.33
C ALA A 423 10.87 -4.83 -22.76
N TYR A 424 9.82 -4.69 -21.94
CA TYR A 424 9.48 -3.44 -21.28
C TYR A 424 10.61 -2.91 -20.38
N LEU A 425 11.27 -3.78 -19.59
CA LEU A 425 12.37 -3.36 -18.71
C LEU A 425 13.57 -2.80 -19.48
N ARG A 426 13.97 -3.43 -20.60
CA ARG A 426 15.06 -2.90 -21.45
C ARG A 426 14.71 -1.53 -22.05
N ASP A 427 13.44 -1.30 -22.36
CA ASP A 427 12.98 -0.02 -22.90
C ASP A 427 12.89 1.05 -21.81
N PHE A 428 12.39 0.70 -20.63
CA PHE A 428 12.30 1.59 -19.47
C PHE A 428 13.69 1.99 -18.95
N GLN A 429 14.66 1.06 -18.93
CA GLN A 429 16.06 1.36 -18.62
C GLN A 429 16.70 2.34 -19.63
N ARG A 430 16.28 2.37 -20.90
CA ARG A 430 16.71 3.40 -21.86
C ARG A 430 16.05 4.74 -21.59
N LEU A 431 14.75 4.76 -21.25
CA LEU A 431 14.07 5.99 -20.84
C LEU A 431 14.70 6.60 -19.56
N LEU A 432 15.09 5.78 -18.59
CA LEU A 432 15.88 6.22 -17.42
C LEU A 432 17.26 6.77 -17.80
N ALA A 433 17.88 6.28 -18.88
CA ALA A 433 19.13 6.83 -19.41
C ALA A 433 18.97 8.28 -19.88
N GLU A 434 17.94 8.53 -20.69
CA GLU A 434 17.70 9.80 -21.38
C GLU A 434 17.43 10.97 -20.41
N TYR A 435 16.92 10.68 -19.21
CA TYR A 435 16.67 11.67 -18.15
C TYR A 435 17.72 11.68 -17.04
N GLY A 436 18.74 10.82 -17.09
CA GLY A 436 19.78 10.72 -16.05
C GLY A 436 19.31 10.08 -14.74
N TYR A 437 18.33 9.18 -14.81
CA TYR A 437 17.70 8.49 -13.67
C TYR A 437 18.16 7.02 -13.51
N GLN A 438 19.32 6.66 -14.05
CA GLN A 438 19.85 5.28 -14.04
C GLN A 438 20.13 4.69 -12.65
N GLN A 439 20.31 5.52 -11.64
CA GLN A 439 20.46 5.12 -10.24
C GLN A 439 19.15 4.59 -9.61
N ALA A 440 18.00 4.74 -10.28
CA ALA A 440 16.74 4.16 -9.84
C ALA A 440 16.81 2.62 -9.84
N SER A 441 16.48 2.02 -8.70
CA SER A 441 16.37 0.56 -8.51
C SER A 441 15.04 0.03 -9.06
N LEU A 442 15.07 -1.19 -9.60
CA LEU A 442 13.95 -1.89 -10.22
C LEU A 442 13.65 -3.20 -9.45
N TYR A 443 12.43 -3.33 -8.93
CA TYR A 443 11.97 -4.52 -8.20
C TYR A 443 10.46 -4.71 -8.42
N GLY A 444 9.86 -5.83 -8.00
CA GLY A 444 8.40 -5.94 -7.94
C GLY A 444 7.80 -7.31 -8.24
N HIS A 445 6.48 -7.31 -8.45
CA HIS A 445 5.65 -8.51 -8.61
C HIS A 445 5.74 -9.06 -10.05
N PHE A 446 6.90 -9.60 -10.40
CA PHE A 446 7.28 -10.01 -11.75
C PHE A 446 6.38 -11.10 -12.32
N GLY A 447 5.88 -12.03 -11.49
CA GLY A 447 4.92 -13.05 -11.95
C GLY A 447 3.54 -12.50 -12.37
N GLN A 448 3.27 -11.23 -12.08
CA GLN A 448 2.11 -10.49 -12.58
C GLN A 448 2.50 -9.35 -13.54
N GLY A 449 3.76 -9.31 -13.98
CA GLY A 449 4.27 -8.33 -14.93
C GLY A 449 4.42 -6.90 -14.39
N CYS A 450 4.49 -6.72 -13.07
CA CYS A 450 4.46 -5.40 -12.42
C CYS A 450 5.82 -4.98 -11.84
N LEU A 451 6.18 -3.73 -12.13
CA LEU A 451 7.42 -3.06 -11.76
C LEU A 451 7.17 -1.94 -10.73
N HIS A 452 8.00 -1.91 -9.72
CA HIS A 452 8.20 -0.82 -8.77
C HIS A 452 9.60 -0.21 -8.90
N THR A 453 9.67 1.08 -8.65
CA THR A 453 10.92 1.86 -8.68
C THR A 453 10.71 3.17 -7.91
N SER A 454 11.79 3.82 -7.50
CA SER A 454 11.74 5.16 -6.89
C SER A 454 12.74 6.05 -7.63
N ILE A 455 12.28 7.20 -8.13
CA ILE A 455 13.00 7.96 -9.16
C ILE A 455 13.45 9.33 -8.60
N PRO A 456 14.70 9.77 -8.84
CA PRO A 456 15.24 11.04 -8.31
C PRO A 456 14.70 12.28 -9.05
N PHE A 457 13.39 12.53 -8.94
CA PHE A 457 12.75 13.69 -9.54
C PHE A 457 13.13 15.01 -8.85
N ARG A 458 13.56 16.01 -9.63
CA ARG A 458 14.01 17.34 -9.13
C ARG A 458 12.85 18.30 -8.81
N LEU A 459 11.92 17.86 -7.96
CA LEU A 459 10.62 18.50 -7.66
C LEU A 459 10.67 19.88 -6.94
N ARG A 460 11.85 20.48 -6.75
CA ARG A 460 12.05 21.82 -6.16
C ARG A 460 12.33 22.93 -7.18
N THR A 461 12.37 22.62 -8.49
CA THR A 461 12.76 23.60 -9.52
C THR A 461 11.82 23.57 -10.71
N ALA A 462 11.58 24.72 -11.36
CA ALA A 462 10.70 24.80 -12.53
C ALA A 462 11.16 23.90 -13.68
N ASP A 463 12.47 23.71 -13.84
CA ASP A 463 13.04 22.79 -14.83
C ASP A 463 12.84 21.32 -14.45
N GLY A 464 13.11 20.97 -13.20
CA GLY A 464 12.89 19.61 -12.70
C GLY A 464 11.43 19.17 -12.72
N VAL A 465 10.48 20.09 -12.51
CA VAL A 465 9.04 19.81 -12.64
C VAL A 465 8.62 19.60 -14.10
N ARG A 466 9.17 20.35 -15.06
CA ARG A 466 8.97 20.08 -16.50
C ARG A 466 9.55 18.72 -16.91
N GLN A 467 10.76 18.39 -16.43
CA GLN A 467 11.37 17.09 -16.69
C GLN A 467 10.55 15.94 -16.08
N PHE A 468 10.02 16.12 -14.87
CA PHE A 468 9.09 15.18 -14.25
C PHE A 468 7.86 14.92 -15.14
N ARG A 469 7.11 15.95 -15.54
CA ARG A 469 5.97 15.78 -16.48
C ARG A 469 6.38 15.06 -17.75
N SER A 470 7.46 15.52 -18.40
CA SER A 470 7.96 14.95 -19.66
C SER A 470 8.37 13.48 -19.54
N PHE A 471 8.95 13.08 -18.40
CA PHE A 471 9.27 11.67 -18.11
C PHE A 471 8.00 10.84 -17.92
N ILE A 472 7.06 11.32 -17.09
CA ILE A 472 5.80 10.62 -16.77
C ILE A 472 4.97 10.38 -18.05
N GLU A 473 4.85 11.39 -18.91
CA GLU A 473 4.14 11.28 -20.19
C GLU A 473 4.77 10.25 -21.12
N ARG A 474 6.10 10.27 -21.28
CA ARG A 474 6.81 9.28 -22.12
C ARG A 474 6.81 7.86 -21.53
N ALA A 475 6.79 7.74 -20.20
CA ALA A 475 6.67 6.45 -19.52
C ALA A 475 5.27 5.84 -19.70
N ALA A 476 4.22 6.69 -19.72
CA ALA A 476 2.86 6.31 -20.09
C ALA A 476 2.77 5.82 -21.54
N ASP A 477 3.31 6.58 -22.50
CA ASP A 477 3.35 6.17 -23.91
C ASP A 477 4.09 4.83 -24.08
N LEU A 478 5.20 4.65 -23.36
CA LEU A 478 5.97 3.41 -23.38
C LEU A 478 5.17 2.20 -22.87
N VAL A 479 4.57 2.28 -21.68
CA VAL A 479 3.83 1.12 -21.12
C VAL A 479 2.54 0.85 -21.91
N ALA A 480 1.91 1.88 -22.48
CA ALA A 480 0.78 1.73 -23.40
C ALA A 480 1.19 1.01 -24.70
N SER A 481 2.37 1.32 -25.27
CA SER A 481 2.94 0.56 -26.40
C SER A 481 3.23 -0.91 -26.07
N HIS A 482 3.45 -1.21 -24.79
CA HIS A 482 3.56 -2.58 -24.28
C HIS A 482 2.22 -3.25 -23.92
N GLY A 483 1.09 -2.59 -24.18
CA GLY A 483 -0.26 -3.09 -23.87
C GLY A 483 -0.53 -3.23 -22.38
N GLY A 484 0.17 -2.43 -21.57
CA GLY A 484 0.16 -2.50 -20.12
C GLY A 484 -0.80 -1.52 -19.42
N SER A 485 -0.49 -1.22 -18.16
CA SER A 485 -1.25 -0.36 -17.25
C SER A 485 -0.32 0.59 -16.49
N PHE A 486 -0.76 1.83 -16.26
CA PHE A 486 0.02 2.85 -15.52
C PHE A 486 0.16 2.53 -14.03
N SER A 487 -0.87 1.88 -13.46
CA SER A 487 -0.90 1.30 -12.13
C SER A 487 -1.23 -0.20 -12.17
N GLY A 488 -0.51 -0.98 -11.36
CA GLY A 488 -0.77 -2.38 -11.05
C GLY A 488 -1.34 -2.62 -9.64
N GLU A 489 -1.11 -1.73 -8.65
CA GLU A 489 -1.71 -1.85 -7.31
C GLU A 489 -1.92 -0.55 -6.50
N HIS A 490 -1.31 0.57 -6.91
CA HIS A 490 -1.32 1.83 -6.17
C HIS A 490 -2.47 2.80 -6.54
N GLY A 491 -3.23 2.54 -7.59
CA GLY A 491 -4.25 3.46 -8.11
C GLY A 491 -3.67 4.57 -9.00
N ASP A 492 -4.58 5.35 -9.60
CA ASP A 492 -4.27 6.48 -10.48
C ASP A 492 -4.15 7.81 -9.75
N GLY A 493 -5.00 8.06 -8.75
CA GLY A 493 -5.04 9.29 -7.98
C GLY A 493 -5.02 10.54 -8.84
N GLN A 494 -4.05 11.40 -8.55
CA GLN A 494 -3.67 12.53 -9.39
C GLN A 494 -2.44 12.22 -10.26
N ALA A 495 -1.60 11.25 -9.85
CA ALA A 495 -0.37 10.89 -10.54
C ALA A 495 -0.57 10.40 -11.98
N ARG A 496 -1.67 9.67 -12.23
CA ARG A 496 -1.92 8.97 -13.50
C ARG A 496 -3.27 9.31 -14.15
N GLY A 497 -4.20 9.93 -13.42
CA GLY A 497 -5.56 10.23 -13.93
C GLY A 497 -5.55 11.07 -15.22
N GLU A 498 -4.66 12.06 -15.33
CA GLU A 498 -4.48 12.88 -16.54
C GLU A 498 -4.03 12.05 -17.77
N LEU A 499 -3.37 10.92 -17.55
CA LEU A 499 -2.77 10.08 -18.58
C LEU A 499 -3.78 9.08 -19.18
N LEU A 500 -4.92 8.83 -18.53
CA LEU A 500 -5.91 7.80 -18.93
C LEU A 500 -6.33 7.84 -20.41
N PRO A 501 -6.48 9.00 -21.08
CA PRO A 501 -6.72 9.05 -22.53
C PRO A 501 -5.65 8.36 -23.38
N ARG A 502 -4.38 8.33 -22.95
CA ARG A 502 -3.27 7.67 -23.65
C ARG A 502 -3.39 6.15 -23.65
N MET A 503 -4.02 5.57 -22.63
CA MET A 503 -4.23 4.11 -22.53
C MET A 503 -5.56 3.66 -23.16
N TYR A 504 -6.64 4.39 -22.85
CA TYR A 504 -8.01 3.98 -23.18
C TYR A 504 -8.60 4.68 -24.41
N GLY A 505 -8.05 5.84 -24.79
CA GLY A 505 -8.61 6.74 -25.81
C GLY A 505 -9.81 7.55 -25.30
N GLU A 506 -10.10 8.63 -26.03
CA GLU A 506 -11.18 9.58 -25.71
C GLU A 506 -12.55 8.92 -25.51
N ARG A 507 -12.88 7.88 -26.29
CA ARG A 507 -14.20 7.25 -26.25
C ARG A 507 -14.46 6.50 -24.93
N LEU A 508 -13.46 5.83 -24.37
CA LEU A 508 -13.58 5.18 -23.06
C LEU A 508 -13.35 6.16 -21.90
N THR A 509 -12.54 7.21 -22.08
CA THR A 509 -12.45 8.30 -21.10
C THR A 509 -13.79 9.03 -20.97
N ARG A 510 -14.53 9.21 -22.08
CA ARG A 510 -15.93 9.66 -22.04
C ARG A 510 -16.82 8.69 -21.25
N ALA A 511 -16.71 7.39 -21.48
CA ALA A 511 -17.48 6.38 -20.75
C ALA A 511 -17.22 6.44 -19.24
N PHE A 512 -15.96 6.62 -18.80
CA PHE A 512 -15.61 6.88 -17.40
C PHE A 512 -16.29 8.14 -16.86
N GLY A 513 -16.32 9.23 -17.63
CA GLY A 513 -16.99 10.47 -17.22
C GLY A 513 -18.51 10.31 -17.10
N GLN A 514 -19.13 9.45 -17.92
CA GLN A 514 -20.54 9.09 -17.78
C GLN A 514 -20.79 8.14 -16.61
N PHE A 515 -19.87 7.23 -16.30
CA PHE A 515 -19.92 6.37 -15.11
C PHE A 515 -19.83 7.20 -13.82
N LYS A 516 -18.91 8.18 -13.76
CA LYS A 516 -18.86 9.24 -12.73
C LYS A 516 -20.21 9.96 -12.64
N ALA A 517 -20.76 10.44 -13.76
CA ALA A 517 -22.07 11.11 -13.81
C ALA A 517 -23.29 10.25 -13.43
N ILE A 518 -23.16 8.92 -13.30
CA ILE A 518 -24.23 8.05 -12.79
C ILE A 518 -24.31 8.13 -11.26
N PHE A 519 -23.17 8.16 -10.57
CA PHE A 519 -23.08 8.13 -9.10
C PHE A 519 -22.85 9.51 -8.46
N ASP A 520 -22.03 10.36 -9.07
CA ASP A 520 -21.59 11.68 -8.56
C ASP A 520 -21.63 12.74 -9.68
N PRO A 521 -22.84 13.22 -10.07
CA PRO A 521 -22.98 14.19 -11.15
C PRO A 521 -22.44 15.59 -10.83
N ASP A 522 -22.34 15.95 -9.55
CA ASP A 522 -21.95 17.29 -9.07
C ASP A 522 -20.45 17.40 -8.72
N ASP A 523 -19.66 16.34 -8.97
CA ASP A 523 -18.25 16.16 -8.61
C ASP A 523 -17.92 16.53 -7.16
N ARG A 524 -18.57 15.82 -6.21
CA ARG A 524 -18.42 16.08 -4.76
C ARG A 524 -17.74 14.95 -4.00
N MET A 525 -17.56 13.79 -4.62
CA MET A 525 -16.79 12.69 -4.06
C MET A 525 -15.39 12.67 -4.68
N ASN A 526 -14.39 12.89 -3.82
CA ASN A 526 -12.95 13.01 -4.10
C ASN A 526 -12.59 13.75 -5.42
N PRO A 527 -13.06 15.00 -5.63
CA PRO A 527 -12.91 15.72 -6.90
C PRO A 527 -11.45 15.96 -7.28
N GLY A 528 -11.11 15.81 -8.56
CA GLY A 528 -9.74 16.03 -9.05
C GLY A 528 -8.83 14.80 -9.00
N LYS A 529 -9.39 13.61 -8.78
CA LYS A 529 -8.71 12.30 -8.78
C LYS A 529 -9.39 11.36 -9.77
N VAL A 530 -8.63 10.45 -10.38
CA VAL A 530 -9.04 9.55 -11.48
C VAL A 530 -9.64 10.32 -12.66
N LEU A 531 -10.93 10.69 -12.59
CA LEU A 531 -11.60 11.52 -13.59
C LEU A 531 -12.76 12.33 -12.96
N PRO A 532 -12.81 13.67 -13.16
CA PRO A 532 -11.84 14.50 -13.86
C PRO A 532 -10.60 14.80 -12.97
N PRO A 533 -9.36 14.64 -13.47
CA PRO A 533 -8.16 14.82 -12.65
C PRO A 533 -7.76 16.31 -12.53
N TYR A 534 -7.05 16.66 -11.44
CA TYR A 534 -6.13 17.79 -11.46
C TYR A 534 -4.88 17.44 -12.28
N PRO A 535 -4.18 18.42 -12.89
CA PRO A 535 -2.92 18.15 -13.59
C PRO A 535 -1.87 17.46 -12.71
N LEU A 536 -1.13 16.52 -13.26
CA LEU A 536 -0.17 15.65 -12.55
C LEU A 536 1.02 16.42 -11.94
N ASP A 537 1.30 17.63 -12.43
CA ASP A 537 2.32 18.55 -11.95
C ASP A 537 1.77 19.69 -11.05
N SER A 538 0.46 19.70 -10.78
CA SER A 538 -0.18 20.63 -9.85
C SER A 538 -0.29 20.07 -8.42
N ASN A 539 -0.52 20.92 -7.42
CA ASN A 539 -0.65 20.54 -6.00
C ASN A 539 0.55 19.73 -5.43
N LEU A 540 1.75 19.86 -6.02
CA LEU A 540 2.96 19.20 -5.52
C LEU A 540 3.35 19.70 -4.12
N ARG A 541 3.79 18.79 -3.25
CA ARG A 541 4.20 19.05 -1.86
C ARG A 541 5.41 19.98 -1.78
N LEU A 542 6.39 19.77 -2.66
CA LEU A 542 7.54 20.66 -2.79
C LEU A 542 7.13 21.82 -3.70
N GLY A 543 7.41 21.74 -5.01
CA GLY A 543 7.11 22.82 -5.95
C GLY A 543 8.27 23.79 -6.09
N VAL A 544 8.11 24.77 -6.99
CA VAL A 544 9.14 25.76 -7.35
C VAL A 544 9.33 26.85 -6.27
N ASP A 545 8.45 26.84 -5.29
CA ASP A 545 8.25 27.77 -4.19
C ASP A 545 8.64 27.14 -2.83
N TYR A 546 9.19 25.92 -2.84
CA TYR A 546 9.74 25.29 -1.64
C TYR A 546 11.17 25.78 -1.37
N ASP A 547 11.32 26.69 -0.40
CA ASP A 547 12.62 26.98 0.23
C ASP A 547 12.49 27.03 1.76
N HIS A 548 12.82 25.91 2.39
CA HIS A 548 12.86 25.76 3.84
C HIS A 548 14.26 25.33 4.31
N GLY A 549 15.29 25.71 3.55
CA GLY A 549 16.67 25.35 3.85
C GLY A 549 17.25 26.15 5.02
N GLY A 550 17.06 27.47 4.99
CA GLY A 550 17.75 28.46 5.85
C GLY A 550 17.04 28.79 7.17
N VAL A 551 16.62 27.79 7.95
CA VAL A 551 16.21 28.04 9.35
C VAL A 551 17.41 27.94 10.30
N GLU A 552 17.46 28.82 11.29
CA GLU A 552 18.40 28.70 12.41
C GLU A 552 18.12 27.40 13.19
N THR A 553 19.17 26.69 13.62
CA THR A 553 19.07 25.39 14.32
C THR A 553 20.08 25.30 15.48
N THR A 554 19.73 24.53 16.51
CA THR A 554 20.62 24.13 17.61
C THR A 554 21.46 22.90 17.23
N PHE A 555 20.92 21.99 16.40
CA PHE A 555 21.58 20.78 15.93
C PHE A 555 22.16 20.95 14.51
N ALA A 556 23.26 20.24 14.25
CA ALA A 556 24.05 20.36 13.01
C ALA A 556 23.62 19.44 11.85
N TYR A 557 22.54 18.64 12.02
CA TYR A 557 21.90 17.80 10.98
C TYR A 557 22.84 17.18 9.90
N PRO A 558 23.91 16.45 10.29
CA PRO A 558 24.92 15.97 9.33
C PRO A 558 24.37 14.95 8.32
N ASP A 559 23.39 14.14 8.74
CA ASP A 559 22.72 13.14 7.90
C ASP A 559 21.73 13.78 6.88
N ASP A 560 21.59 15.12 6.86
CA ASP A 560 20.54 15.94 6.20
C ASP A 560 21.06 17.29 5.64
N ASP A 561 22.32 17.32 5.18
CA ASP A 561 22.97 18.52 4.58
C ASP A 561 23.02 19.75 5.50
N GLY A 562 22.98 19.53 6.83
CA GLY A 562 22.88 20.60 7.83
C GLY A 562 21.48 21.23 7.96
N SER A 563 20.49 20.79 7.18
CA SER A 563 19.17 21.43 7.12
C SER A 563 18.08 20.66 7.87
N PHE A 564 17.44 21.32 8.85
CA PHE A 564 16.23 20.80 9.49
C PHE A 564 15.08 20.59 8.48
N GLY A 565 15.00 21.40 7.42
CA GLY A 565 14.02 21.22 6.34
C GLY A 565 14.20 19.88 5.62
N ASN A 566 15.44 19.50 5.27
CA ASN A 566 15.75 18.19 4.70
C ASN A 566 15.49 17.04 5.72
N ALA A 567 15.79 17.26 7.01
CA ALA A 567 15.52 16.29 8.07
C ALA A 567 14.02 16.00 8.25
N VAL A 568 13.17 17.03 8.19
CA VAL A 568 11.71 16.91 8.21
C VAL A 568 11.18 16.19 6.95
N LEU A 569 11.85 16.35 5.80
CA LEU A 569 11.53 15.61 4.57
C LEU A 569 11.89 14.12 4.59
N ARG A 570 12.64 13.60 5.57
CA ARG A 570 12.90 12.14 5.70
C ARG A 570 11.62 11.31 5.71
N CYS A 571 10.48 11.85 6.13
CA CYS A 571 9.22 11.14 6.11
C CYS A 571 8.55 11.15 4.73
N VAL A 572 8.71 10.05 4.00
CA VAL A 572 8.05 9.71 2.72
C VAL A 572 6.65 9.07 2.89
N GLY A 573 5.97 9.34 4.01
CA GLY A 573 4.54 9.07 4.19
C GLY A 573 4.06 7.60 4.27
N VAL A 574 4.91 6.60 3.96
CA VAL A 574 4.59 5.15 3.90
C VAL A 574 3.65 4.66 5.01
N GLY A 575 3.84 5.10 6.25
CA GLY A 575 2.86 4.88 7.33
C GLY A 575 3.21 3.81 8.36
N LYS A 576 4.33 3.09 8.22
CA LYS A 576 4.80 2.00 9.13
C LYS A 576 4.69 2.31 10.64
N CYS A 577 4.75 3.57 11.05
CA CYS A 577 4.50 4.02 12.43
C CYS A 577 3.02 3.97 12.88
N ARG A 578 2.13 3.39 12.08
CA ARG A 578 0.70 3.18 12.34
C ARG A 578 0.33 1.72 12.62
N HIS A 579 1.30 0.83 12.85
CA HIS A 579 1.00 -0.51 13.33
C HIS A 579 0.43 -0.49 14.76
N HIS A 580 -0.28 -1.56 15.12
CA HIS A 580 -0.97 -1.68 16.40
C HIS A 580 -0.27 -2.61 17.42
N GLU A 581 0.79 -3.31 17.03
CA GLU A 581 1.57 -4.22 17.89
C GLU A 581 2.97 -4.48 17.30
N GLY A 582 3.91 -4.93 18.14
CA GLY A 582 5.32 -5.06 17.78
C GLY A 582 6.10 -3.75 17.82
N GLY A 583 7.40 -3.80 17.53
CA GLY A 583 8.27 -2.63 17.39
C GLY A 583 8.45 -1.75 18.64
N VAL A 584 9.04 -0.58 18.42
CA VAL A 584 9.23 0.53 19.37
C VAL A 584 8.64 1.85 18.81
N MET A 585 8.45 1.95 17.50
CA MET A 585 7.85 3.10 16.80
C MET A 585 6.37 2.84 16.42
N CYS A 586 5.36 3.33 17.14
CA CYS A 586 5.40 4.39 18.15
C CYS A 586 4.28 4.20 19.20
N PRO A 587 4.60 4.09 20.50
CA PRO A 587 3.62 3.73 21.53
C PRO A 587 2.50 4.77 21.68
N SER A 588 2.77 6.05 21.44
CA SER A 588 1.73 7.08 21.46
C SER A 588 0.66 6.87 20.38
N TYR A 589 1.03 6.37 19.19
CA TYR A 589 0.03 5.96 18.19
C TYR A 589 -0.66 4.65 18.60
N MET A 590 0.08 3.63 19.07
CA MET A 590 -0.52 2.33 19.44
C MET A 590 -1.68 2.49 20.44
N VAL A 591 -1.51 3.40 21.41
CA VAL A 591 -2.51 3.69 22.44
C VAL A 591 -3.60 4.65 21.95
N THR A 592 -3.25 5.81 21.38
CA THR A 592 -4.24 6.86 21.03
C THR A 592 -4.94 6.64 19.69
N ARG A 593 -4.26 5.93 18.77
CA ARG A 593 -4.59 5.77 17.33
C ARG A 593 -4.64 7.07 16.53
N GLU A 594 -4.02 8.14 17.04
CA GLU A 594 -4.02 9.45 16.39
C GLU A 594 -2.87 9.62 15.40
N GLU A 595 -3.17 10.08 14.18
CA GLU A 595 -2.16 10.35 13.15
C GLU A 595 -1.05 11.28 13.67
N GLU A 596 -1.40 12.37 14.36
CA GLU A 596 -0.50 13.33 15.00
C GLU A 596 0.43 12.70 16.05
N HIS A 597 0.02 11.61 16.69
CA HIS A 597 0.82 10.85 17.66
C HIS A 597 1.64 9.72 17.02
N SER A 598 1.63 9.61 15.68
CA SER A 598 2.56 8.78 14.91
C SER A 598 3.81 9.56 14.48
N THR A 599 4.89 8.88 14.11
CA THR A 599 6.09 9.53 13.53
C THR A 599 5.75 10.33 12.28
N ARG A 600 4.79 9.86 11.47
CA ARG A 600 4.37 10.47 10.21
C ARG A 600 3.59 11.76 10.43
N GLY A 601 2.60 11.77 11.33
CA GLY A 601 1.85 12.98 11.65
C GLY A 601 2.73 14.07 12.26
N ARG A 602 3.68 13.70 13.13
CA ARG A 602 4.68 14.65 13.65
C ARG A 602 5.57 15.24 12.56
N ALA A 603 6.04 14.41 11.62
CA ALA A 603 6.83 14.89 10.50
C ALA A 603 6.01 15.78 9.54
N ARG A 604 4.71 15.50 9.34
CA ARG A 604 3.79 16.41 8.62
C ARG A 604 3.57 17.70 9.38
N LEU A 605 3.35 17.67 10.69
CA LEU A 605 3.18 18.87 11.51
C LEU A 605 4.43 19.78 11.48
N LEU A 606 5.62 19.19 11.55
CA LEU A 606 6.88 19.92 11.39
C LEU A 606 7.08 20.45 9.95
N PHE A 607 6.64 19.70 8.93
CA PHE A 607 6.64 20.17 7.55
C PHE A 607 5.70 21.38 7.39
N GLU A 608 4.45 21.26 7.83
CA GLU A 608 3.43 22.30 7.77
C GLU A 608 3.79 23.52 8.62
N MET A 609 4.60 23.37 9.67
CA MET A 609 5.16 24.46 10.46
C MET A 609 6.16 25.31 9.68
N LEU A 610 7.07 24.68 8.94
CA LEU A 610 8.02 25.38 8.07
C LEU A 610 7.27 25.98 6.86
N ASP A 611 6.49 25.13 6.19
CA ASP A 611 5.77 25.45 4.95
C ASP A 611 4.66 26.48 5.15
N GLY A 612 3.89 26.37 6.23
CA GLY A 612 2.81 27.29 6.58
C GLY A 612 3.32 28.66 7.03
N THR A 613 4.55 28.74 7.55
CA THR A 613 5.21 30.02 7.86
C THR A 613 5.71 30.73 6.59
N ALA A 614 6.22 29.98 5.60
CA ALA A 614 6.79 30.55 4.38
C ALA A 614 5.76 30.81 3.26
N ARG A 615 4.84 29.86 3.02
CA ARG A 615 3.86 29.88 1.91
C ARG A 615 2.42 30.15 2.34
N GLY A 616 2.16 30.19 3.64
CA GLY A 616 0.81 30.15 4.20
C GLY A 616 0.27 28.71 4.26
N GLY A 617 -0.34 28.36 5.40
CA GLY A 617 -0.81 27.01 5.65
C GLY A 617 -1.55 26.90 6.99
N PRO A 618 -1.91 25.68 7.42
CA PRO A 618 -2.57 25.45 8.70
C PRO A 618 -1.71 25.89 9.89
N ILE A 619 -0.38 25.70 9.84
CA ILE A 619 0.55 26.06 10.91
C ILE A 619 1.35 27.31 10.52
N GLY A 620 0.72 28.49 10.62
CA GLY A 620 1.34 29.78 10.31
C GLY A 620 2.15 30.42 11.44
N ASP A 621 2.20 29.80 12.63
CA ASP A 621 2.85 30.33 13.83
C ASP A 621 4.24 29.72 14.12
N GLY A 622 4.76 28.89 13.20
CA GLY A 622 6.13 28.41 13.20
C GLY A 622 6.56 27.76 14.52
N TRP A 623 7.76 28.09 15.01
CA TRP A 623 8.30 27.61 16.29
C TRP A 623 7.44 27.97 17.53
N ARG A 624 6.42 28.83 17.39
CA ARG A 624 5.49 29.15 18.49
C ARG A 624 4.28 28.21 18.54
N SER A 625 4.12 27.32 17.57
CA SER A 625 2.92 26.50 17.42
C SER A 625 2.60 25.60 18.62
N THR A 626 1.35 25.66 19.08
CA THR A 626 0.84 24.74 20.11
C THR A 626 0.52 23.36 19.52
N ALA A 627 -0.02 23.29 18.31
CA ALA A 627 -0.35 22.01 17.66
C ALA A 627 0.91 21.13 17.46
N VAL A 628 2.03 21.73 17.04
CA VAL A 628 3.31 21.03 16.92
C VAL A 628 3.84 20.61 18.30
N ARG A 629 3.75 21.50 19.30
CA ARG A 629 4.12 21.19 20.70
C ARG A 629 3.35 19.99 21.23
N ASP A 630 2.04 19.96 21.06
CA ASP A 630 1.15 18.98 21.70
C ASP A 630 1.32 17.59 21.09
N ALA A 631 1.38 17.48 19.76
CA ALA A 631 1.71 16.23 19.09
C ALA A 631 3.11 15.70 19.48
N LEU A 632 4.09 16.59 19.68
CA LEU A 632 5.41 16.23 20.17
C LEU A 632 5.44 15.89 21.67
N ASP A 633 4.50 16.35 22.49
CA ASP A 633 4.55 16.16 23.95
C ASP A 633 4.54 14.66 24.31
N LEU A 634 3.59 13.90 23.75
CA LEU A 634 3.50 12.43 23.90
C LEU A 634 4.63 11.65 23.18
N CYS A 635 5.61 12.31 22.55
CA CYS A 635 6.79 11.64 22.03
C CYS A 635 7.82 11.40 23.14
N LEU A 636 8.05 10.14 23.50
CA LEU A 636 9.00 9.70 24.54
C LEU A 636 10.48 9.96 24.21
N ALA A 637 10.81 10.53 23.03
CA ALA A 637 12.17 10.75 22.55
C ALA A 637 13.07 9.48 22.52
N CYS A 638 12.50 8.28 22.59
CA CYS A 638 13.18 7.00 22.75
C CYS A 638 14.01 6.51 21.53
N LYS A 639 14.11 7.32 20.47
CA LYS A 639 14.76 7.01 19.17
C LYS A 639 14.33 5.72 18.46
N GLY A 640 13.29 5.01 18.91
CA GLY A 640 12.71 3.87 18.18
C GLY A 640 12.31 4.20 16.73
N CYS A 641 11.91 5.45 16.47
CA CYS A 641 11.67 5.95 15.12
C CYS A 641 12.91 6.04 14.21
N ARG A 642 14.13 6.17 14.76
CA ARG A 642 15.38 6.14 14.00
C ARG A 642 15.77 4.71 13.59
N ALA A 643 15.37 3.72 14.39
CA ALA A 643 15.65 2.29 14.16
C ALA A 643 14.57 1.60 13.29
N ASP A 644 13.29 1.72 13.66
CA ASP A 644 12.20 0.95 13.02
C ASP A 644 11.74 1.52 11.68
N CYS A 645 11.94 2.83 11.46
CA CYS A 645 11.56 3.52 10.24
C CYS A 645 12.64 3.31 9.17
N PRO A 646 12.32 2.80 7.96
CA PRO A 646 13.33 2.45 6.95
C PRO A 646 14.01 3.68 6.28
N VAL A 647 13.64 4.89 6.71
CA VAL A 647 14.21 6.19 6.32
C VAL A 647 14.81 6.96 7.53
N ASN A 648 14.90 6.29 8.70
CA ASN A 648 15.63 6.71 9.90
C ASN A 648 15.26 8.10 10.47
N VAL A 649 13.97 8.40 10.57
CA VAL A 649 13.46 9.67 11.14
C VAL A 649 13.84 9.80 12.62
N ASP A 650 14.72 10.75 12.97
CA ASP A 650 15.12 11.00 14.37
C ASP A 650 14.21 12.05 15.04
N MET A 651 12.95 11.67 15.26
CA MET A 651 11.93 12.51 15.92
C MET A 651 12.32 12.94 17.34
N ALA A 652 13.28 12.27 17.99
CA ALA A 652 13.81 12.71 19.28
C ALA A 652 14.66 13.98 19.14
N THR A 653 15.57 14.01 18.15
CA THR A 653 16.34 15.21 17.79
C THR A 653 15.40 16.32 17.30
N TYR A 654 14.36 16.00 16.52
CA TYR A 654 13.42 17.01 16.02
C TYR A 654 12.55 17.60 17.14
N LYS A 655 12.15 16.78 18.13
CA LYS A 655 11.50 17.26 19.37
C LYS A 655 12.43 18.18 20.15
N ALA A 656 13.71 17.83 20.29
CA ALA A 656 14.67 18.63 21.04
C ALA A 656 14.89 20.01 20.38
N GLU A 657 15.03 20.05 19.05
CA GLU A 657 15.15 21.30 18.28
C GLU A 657 13.90 22.17 18.41
N PHE A 658 12.72 21.61 18.15
CA PHE A 658 11.47 22.34 18.32
C PHE A 658 11.29 22.86 19.75
N LEU A 659 11.64 22.08 20.77
CA LEU A 659 11.61 22.51 22.17
C LEU A 659 12.82 23.38 22.58
N SER A 660 13.73 23.74 21.67
CA SER A 660 14.75 24.76 21.84
C SER A 660 14.19 26.13 21.48
N HIS A 661 13.69 26.27 20.23
CA HIS A 661 13.08 27.49 19.71
C HIS A 661 11.68 27.76 20.32
N HIS A 662 10.85 26.72 20.45
CA HIS A 662 9.75 26.78 21.41
C HIS A 662 10.35 26.81 22.83
N TYR A 663 9.83 27.66 23.69
CA TYR A 663 10.42 28.01 24.99
C TYR A 663 11.72 28.83 24.98
N ALA A 664 12.29 29.20 23.83
CA ALA A 664 13.27 30.29 23.79
C ALA A 664 12.65 31.57 24.40
N GLY A 665 13.34 32.18 25.36
CA GLY A 665 12.86 33.35 26.10
C GLY A 665 11.59 33.15 26.94
N ARG A 666 11.14 31.92 27.22
CA ARG A 666 9.88 31.63 27.93
C ARG A 666 10.06 30.56 29.02
N LEU A 667 9.18 30.58 30.02
CA LEU A 667 9.13 29.55 31.06
C LEU A 667 8.73 28.18 30.46
N ARG A 668 9.46 27.13 30.86
CA ARG A 668 9.17 25.72 30.48
C ARG A 668 8.17 25.09 31.46
N PRO A 669 7.49 23.99 31.09
CA PRO A 669 6.72 23.16 32.02
C PRO A 669 7.55 22.74 33.24
N ARG A 670 6.92 22.62 34.42
CA ARG A 670 7.60 22.24 35.67
C ARG A 670 8.37 20.91 35.56
N SER A 671 7.83 19.97 34.78
CA SER A 671 8.45 18.68 34.44
C SER A 671 9.78 18.82 33.70
N HIS A 672 9.93 19.82 32.82
CA HIS A 672 11.18 20.04 32.09
C HIS A 672 12.31 20.48 33.02
N TYR A 673 12.01 21.32 34.02
CA TYR A 673 12.98 21.70 35.05
C TYR A 673 13.28 20.51 35.97
N SER A 674 12.26 19.85 36.53
CA SER A 674 12.49 18.76 37.50
C SER A 674 13.21 17.56 36.90
N MET A 675 12.92 17.19 35.65
CA MET A 675 13.60 16.08 34.97
C MET A 675 14.93 16.51 34.34
N GLY A 676 14.99 17.69 33.72
CA GLY A 676 16.20 18.19 33.05
C GLY A 676 17.33 18.53 34.03
N TRP A 677 17.02 18.89 35.27
CA TRP A 677 18.01 19.15 36.31
C TRP A 677 18.44 17.89 37.09
N LEU A 678 17.88 16.70 36.81
CA LEU A 678 18.26 15.46 37.49
C LEU A 678 19.77 15.19 37.49
N PRO A 679 20.56 15.43 36.41
CA PRO A 679 22.01 15.24 36.46
C PRO A 679 22.70 16.18 37.47
N VAL A 680 22.23 17.43 37.60
CA VAL A 680 22.77 18.42 38.54
C VAL A 680 22.37 18.06 39.97
N VAL A 681 21.12 17.65 40.19
CA VAL A 681 20.62 17.19 41.50
C VAL A 681 21.30 15.89 41.94
N ALA A 682 21.56 14.96 41.02
CA ALA A 682 22.28 13.72 41.29
C ALA A 682 23.77 13.99 41.61
N ALA A 683 24.42 14.90 40.89
CA ALA A 683 25.78 15.34 41.22
C ALA A 683 25.84 16.00 42.61
N ALA A 684 24.89 16.89 42.94
CA ALA A 684 24.78 17.50 44.26
C ALA A 684 24.49 16.48 45.38
N ALA A 685 23.66 15.46 45.11
CA ALA A 685 23.41 14.37 46.04
C ALA A 685 24.65 13.48 46.25
N GLY A 686 25.44 13.24 45.20
CA GLY A 686 26.73 12.54 45.28
C GLY A 686 27.80 13.29 46.09
N LEU A 687 27.66 14.61 46.27
CA LEU A 687 28.51 15.43 47.13
C LEU A 687 28.08 15.44 48.60
N ALA A 688 27.02 14.72 48.99
CA ALA A 688 26.56 14.61 50.39
C ALA A 688 27.02 13.29 51.03
N PRO A 689 28.07 13.28 51.89
CA PRO A 689 28.60 12.03 52.42
C PRO A 689 27.70 11.46 53.53
N GLY A 690 27.01 10.37 53.22
CA GLY A 690 26.55 9.36 54.17
C GLY A 690 25.66 9.82 55.33
N ARG A 691 24.34 9.88 55.11
CA ARG A 691 23.35 9.61 56.17
C ARG A 691 22.31 8.58 55.69
N SER A 692 22.51 7.34 56.14
CA SER A 692 21.56 6.22 56.13
C SER A 692 20.80 5.94 54.83
N THR A 693 21.42 5.20 53.92
CA THR A 693 20.74 3.99 53.42
C THR A 693 20.81 2.93 54.53
N PRO A 694 19.69 2.34 55.00
CA PRO A 694 19.77 1.14 55.82
C PRO A 694 20.31 -0.02 54.97
N PRO A 695 21.07 -0.98 55.54
CA PRO A 695 21.47 -2.18 54.81
C PRO A 695 20.23 -2.99 54.40
N PRO A 696 20.27 -3.72 53.27
CA PRO A 696 19.18 -4.63 52.91
C PRO A 696 19.02 -5.70 53.99
N ALA A 697 17.80 -5.89 54.47
CA ALA A 697 17.48 -6.94 55.43
C ALA A 697 17.59 -8.31 54.75
N HIS A 698 18.76 -8.95 54.89
CA HIS A 698 18.90 -10.37 54.57
C HIS A 698 18.07 -11.20 55.55
N PRO A 699 17.19 -12.09 55.08
CA PRO A 699 16.59 -13.10 55.95
C PRO A 699 17.62 -14.20 56.25
N ASP A 700 17.72 -14.61 57.52
CA ASP A 700 18.55 -15.73 57.91
C ASP A 700 18.08 -17.05 57.30
N CYS A 701 19.02 -17.81 56.74
CA CYS A 701 18.92 -19.26 56.59
C CYS A 701 20.30 -19.85 56.89
N ALA A 702 20.35 -20.79 57.83
CA ALA A 702 21.59 -21.28 58.43
C ALA A 702 22.39 -22.24 57.52
N GLY A 703 23.61 -22.59 57.95
CA GLY A 703 24.60 -23.38 57.20
C GLY A 703 24.14 -24.78 56.75
N SER A 704 24.93 -25.50 55.95
CA SER A 704 26.26 -25.94 56.39
C SER A 704 27.28 -26.31 55.29
N SER A 705 28.56 -26.15 55.63
CA SER A 705 29.72 -26.99 55.28
C SER A 705 30.02 -27.45 53.82
N SER A 706 31.21 -27.04 53.37
CA SER A 706 32.26 -27.85 52.69
C SER A 706 32.07 -28.38 51.24
N GLY A 707 33.15 -28.28 50.45
CA GLY A 707 33.39 -29.10 49.25
C GLY A 707 33.69 -28.29 47.98
N PRO A 708 34.89 -28.40 47.36
CA PRO A 708 35.27 -27.56 46.22
C PRO A 708 35.33 -28.29 44.86
N ALA A 709 35.62 -27.49 43.82
CA ALA A 709 36.37 -27.80 42.59
C ALA A 709 35.61 -27.90 41.23
N GLU A 710 36.19 -27.17 40.28
CA GLU A 710 36.48 -27.56 38.88
C GLU A 710 35.37 -27.90 37.84
N SER A 711 35.18 -26.91 36.96
CA SER A 711 35.51 -27.02 35.52
C SER A 711 34.47 -27.50 34.49
N THR A 712 34.34 -26.66 33.45
CA THR A 712 34.20 -26.98 32.01
C THR A 712 33.16 -27.94 31.44
N ARG A 713 32.53 -27.41 30.36
CA ARG A 713 32.05 -28.08 29.13
C ARG A 713 30.70 -28.82 29.16
N ALA A 714 29.83 -28.29 28.31
CA ALA A 714 28.57 -28.84 27.82
C ALA A 714 28.65 -30.25 27.24
N ALA A 715 27.54 -30.99 27.36
CA ALA A 715 26.93 -31.70 26.22
C ALA A 715 25.42 -31.96 26.43
N THR A 716 24.72 -32.06 25.31
CA THR A 716 23.29 -32.38 25.08
C THR A 716 22.80 -33.66 25.81
N SER A 717 21.52 -33.86 26.16
CA SER A 717 20.37 -34.03 25.23
C SER A 717 19.12 -34.60 25.96
N ARG A 718 17.92 -34.50 25.33
CA ARG A 718 16.71 -35.35 25.53
C ARG A 718 16.01 -35.31 26.92
N SER A 719 14.72 -35.63 27.09
CA SER A 719 13.54 -35.60 26.19
C SER A 719 12.24 -35.87 26.98
N SER A 720 11.12 -35.26 26.57
CA SER A 720 9.73 -35.75 26.83
C SER A 720 9.16 -35.49 28.26
N PRO A 721 7.82 -35.64 28.49
CA PRO A 721 7.07 -34.67 29.31
C PRO A 721 6.30 -35.24 30.54
N PRO A 722 5.64 -34.37 31.35
CA PRO A 722 4.65 -34.77 32.35
C PRO A 722 3.24 -35.00 31.76
N SER A 723 2.43 -35.79 32.46
CA SER A 723 1.09 -36.25 32.06
C SER A 723 -0.07 -35.47 32.71
N ARG A 724 -1.31 -35.78 32.29
CA ARG A 724 -2.55 -35.27 32.90
C ARG A 724 -2.76 -35.84 34.31
N SER A 725 -3.47 -35.09 35.16
CA SER A 725 -4.32 -35.62 36.24
C SER A 725 -5.69 -34.91 36.23
N SER A 726 -6.70 -35.43 36.93
CA SER A 726 -8.11 -35.07 36.68
C SER A 726 -9.05 -35.17 37.90
N THR A 727 -9.84 -34.11 38.13
CA THR A 727 -11.10 -34.07 38.91
C THR A 727 -11.97 -32.91 38.36
N GLY A 728 -13.31 -32.88 38.41
CA GLY A 728 -14.26 -33.97 38.68
C GLY A 728 -15.72 -33.53 38.90
N SER A 729 -16.58 -33.59 37.86
CA SER A 729 -18.07 -33.76 37.93
C SER A 729 -18.95 -32.60 38.48
N PRO A 730 -20.31 -32.61 38.34
CA PRO A 730 -21.17 -33.01 37.19
C PRO A 730 -22.40 -32.07 36.97
N VAL A 731 -23.50 -32.58 36.37
CA VAL A 731 -24.85 -31.98 36.08
C VAL A 731 -24.91 -31.15 34.77
N GLY A 732 -25.88 -31.31 33.85
CA GLY A 732 -27.01 -32.27 33.72
C GLY A 732 -27.59 -32.31 32.28
N PRO A 733 -28.49 -33.26 31.90
CA PRO A 733 -28.61 -33.72 30.49
C PRO A 733 -29.96 -33.51 29.76
N ARG A 734 -29.93 -33.61 28.42
CA ARG A 734 -31.02 -34.05 27.48
C ARG A 734 -30.43 -34.27 26.06
N THR A 735 -30.17 -35.51 25.61
CA THR A 735 -31.05 -36.49 24.90
C THR A 735 -31.43 -36.13 23.45
N GLY A 736 -31.00 -36.94 22.48
CA GLY A 736 -31.31 -36.73 21.04
C GLY A 736 -30.60 -37.65 20.02
N THR A 737 -30.67 -38.97 20.24
CA THR A 737 -30.77 -40.06 19.23
C THR A 737 -30.27 -39.89 17.77
N ALA A 738 -29.34 -40.77 17.34
CA ALA A 738 -29.09 -41.16 15.93
C ALA A 738 -30.07 -42.29 15.47
N PRO A 739 -30.10 -42.73 14.19
CA PRO A 739 -29.04 -43.49 13.49
C PRO A 739 -28.55 -42.78 12.20
N ALA A 740 -27.32 -42.95 11.69
CA ALA A 740 -26.53 -44.14 11.33
C ALA A 740 -26.96 -44.83 10.00
N ALA A 741 -26.07 -44.80 9.01
CA ALA A 741 -26.12 -45.56 7.76
C ALA A 741 -24.68 -45.96 7.35
N THR A 742 -24.52 -47.04 6.57
CA THR A 742 -23.30 -47.87 6.62
C THR A 742 -22.43 -47.83 5.37
N CYS A 743 -21.12 -47.85 5.61
CA CYS A 743 -20.00 -48.18 4.73
C CYS A 743 -20.29 -49.12 3.54
N CYS A 744 -19.69 -48.85 2.36
CA CYS A 744 -18.88 -49.86 1.66
C CYS A 744 -17.89 -49.27 0.63
N CYS A 745 -16.81 -50.01 0.37
CA CYS A 745 -15.69 -49.64 -0.52
C CYS A 745 -15.86 -50.21 -1.94
N GLY A 746 -15.13 -49.68 -2.94
CA GLY A 746 -14.56 -50.60 -3.95
C GLY A 746 -14.26 -50.12 -5.39
N ARG A 747 -12.98 -49.76 -5.62
CA ARG A 747 -12.16 -50.09 -6.82
C ARG A 747 -12.43 -49.43 -8.20
N THR A 748 -11.31 -49.18 -8.88
CA THR A 748 -11.12 -48.87 -10.31
C THR A 748 -11.08 -50.17 -11.16
N PRO A 749 -11.11 -50.10 -12.51
CA PRO A 749 -9.83 -50.04 -13.26
C PRO A 749 -9.84 -49.23 -14.58
N SER A 750 -8.64 -48.80 -15.02
CA SER A 750 -8.32 -48.45 -16.43
C SER A 750 -7.88 -49.72 -17.20
N PRO A 751 -7.70 -49.72 -18.56
CA PRO A 751 -6.34 -49.46 -19.09
C PRO A 751 -6.17 -48.99 -20.58
N THR A 752 -5.09 -48.23 -20.82
CA THR A 752 -4.07 -48.31 -21.93
C THR A 752 -4.36 -48.24 -23.46
N THR A 753 -3.66 -47.28 -24.12
CA THR A 753 -2.87 -47.39 -25.40
C THR A 753 -3.62 -47.55 -26.76
N SER A 754 -3.05 -47.33 -27.96
CA SER A 754 -1.65 -47.13 -28.45
C SER A 754 -1.53 -46.25 -29.72
N THR A 755 -0.32 -45.77 -30.06
CA THR A 755 0.06 -45.08 -31.34
C THR A 755 0.82 -46.02 -32.31
N PRO A 756 0.99 -45.68 -33.61
CA PRO A 756 2.36 -45.55 -34.14
C PRO A 756 2.64 -44.57 -35.34
N ALA A 757 3.76 -43.85 -35.23
CA ALA A 757 4.89 -43.65 -36.18
C ALA A 757 4.77 -43.24 -37.69
N SER A 758 5.43 -42.10 -38.02
CA SER A 758 6.46 -41.90 -39.10
C SER A 758 6.04 -41.85 -40.60
N ALA A 759 6.78 -41.27 -41.57
CA ALA A 759 8.06 -40.51 -41.63
C ALA A 759 8.16 -39.63 -42.92
N GLY A 760 9.13 -38.70 -43.05
CA GLY A 760 9.49 -38.05 -44.35
C GLY A 760 10.31 -36.72 -44.33
N ARG A 761 11.44 -36.66 -45.08
CA ARG A 761 12.32 -35.50 -45.44
C ARG A 761 13.21 -35.90 -46.65
N PRO A 762 14.04 -35.05 -47.34
CA PRO A 762 14.52 -33.66 -47.09
C PRO A 762 13.89 -32.65 -48.12
N SER A 763 14.50 -31.68 -48.85
CA SER A 763 15.85 -31.06 -49.07
C SER A 763 15.65 -29.67 -49.75
N ARG A 764 16.27 -28.55 -49.34
CA ARG A 764 17.64 -27.96 -49.58
C ARG A 764 17.88 -27.26 -50.94
N CYS A 765 18.69 -26.17 -50.89
CA CYS A 765 19.32 -25.35 -51.96
C CYS A 765 18.42 -24.29 -52.67
N TRP A 766 18.89 -23.08 -53.07
CA TRP A 766 20.07 -22.26 -52.69
C TRP A 766 19.83 -20.74 -52.99
N ARG A 767 20.85 -19.87 -52.88
CA ARG A 767 20.79 -18.37 -53.02
C ARG A 767 21.27 -17.84 -54.42
N PRO A 768 21.68 -16.56 -54.61
CA PRO A 768 20.92 -15.33 -54.91
C PRO A 768 21.34 -14.72 -56.30
N PRO A 769 21.10 -13.42 -56.64
CA PRO A 769 22.05 -12.33 -56.26
C PRO A 769 21.50 -10.86 -56.17
N ALA A 770 22.34 -9.95 -55.63
CA ALA A 770 22.53 -8.50 -55.91
C ALA A 770 21.33 -7.49 -55.99
N GLY A 771 21.51 -6.18 -55.72
CA GLY A 771 22.66 -5.47 -55.14
C GLY A 771 22.68 -3.94 -55.38
N GLY A 772 23.18 -3.18 -54.40
CA GLY A 772 23.44 -1.72 -54.46
C GLY A 772 22.22 -0.80 -54.30
N SER A 773 22.36 0.53 -54.08
CA SER A 773 23.46 1.34 -53.50
C SER A 773 23.06 2.83 -53.51
N GLY A 774 23.23 3.59 -52.41
CA GLY A 774 22.98 5.04 -52.44
C GLY A 774 23.13 5.78 -51.09
N CYS A 775 24.17 6.61 -50.96
CA CYS A 775 24.40 7.50 -49.82
C CYS A 775 24.25 8.98 -50.21
N ARG A 776 23.71 9.84 -49.31
CA ARG A 776 24.05 11.27 -49.04
C ARG A 776 22.88 11.96 -48.27
N THR A 777 23.01 12.36 -46.99
CA THR A 777 23.69 13.55 -46.37
C THR A 777 22.91 14.89 -46.44
N GLY A 778 22.69 15.52 -45.28
CA GLY A 778 22.17 16.89 -45.08
C GLY A 778 21.01 16.92 -44.07
N ARG A 779 21.15 17.35 -42.80
CA ARG A 779 21.47 18.67 -42.19
C ARG A 779 20.28 19.63 -42.05
N CYS A 780 19.88 19.80 -40.77
CA CYS A 780 19.24 20.93 -40.07
C CYS A 780 18.65 22.14 -40.84
N ALA A 781 17.44 22.54 -40.44
CA ALA A 781 17.14 23.94 -40.05
C ALA A 781 15.92 24.00 -39.09
N ALA A 782 15.82 25.08 -38.33
CA ALA A 782 14.90 25.29 -37.20
C ALA A 782 13.43 25.57 -37.58
N ALA A 783 12.53 25.20 -36.65
CA ALA A 783 11.50 26.07 -36.10
C ALA A 783 11.26 25.69 -34.63
#